data_AF-A0A6A3NU70-F1
#
_entry.id   AF-A0A6A3NU70-F1
#
_cell.length_a   1.000
_cell.length_b   1.000
_cell.length_c   1.000
_cell.angle_alpha   90.00
_cell.angle_beta   90.00
_cell.angle_gamma   90.00
#
_symmetry.space_group_name_H-M   'P 1'
#
loop_
_entity.id
_entity.type
_entity.pdbx_description
1 polymer ?
#
loop_
_entity_poly.entity_id
_entity_poly.type
_entity_poly.pdbx_seq_one_letter_code
_entity_poly.pdbx_strand_id
1 'polypeptide(L)'
;MLVITTFPRRFPTANKRPLRLPAHVARILSSCATRDSSSSAAAVAASVTPRSFAQSAPSSPLLAAPLRAFSPPSGTRAVHSKVPACQSSSFATSAARVHDEEDHHHDVYDDSFLFGERADDWFTTARNPRTDPTFPGVDRATGRLNAIKMPDLRSCSRQEMLDYLDNAWAMTDALFASLQGERAFTTPPPHQLRHPLIFYYGHPTSFFVNKFLVSGLIHEPVNPYFEHVFELGVDEMRWDDMNKNEMHWPPVADVLAYRRQVYQLIRSVVETHPGLEPGHEQITEGSPLWALQMALEHERIHHETSSMLMLEHPVEFFQSTSLLPDYHESIVYDNKEVALRPVAGVDFPVNEFLDVPAAKVQIGKPRDFPSFGWDNEYGHREVNVPACRANKFLVSNGEFYDFVRDGGYLEPSYWSELSWEWRCFRNTKWPAFWAQDGPSGSHRFKLRAMFDVVPMQWSWPAQVNRHEAQAFCKWKQAKQADKKVVYHLTTEPIHQLMRDAKDRSADVNSDDILALPEVTSMAAATGKNLNWSYMSFSPVDALPPTSQGFHDVFGNAWEWCEDMFSALPGFRVHPYYDDFSEPCFDGEHNVIMGGSFASAGDNGASKFARYHFRPHFFQHAGFRVVEQRMNDDGAITMATTDVNAPPPYVNGNPFRSSERVVVSGAETKGETAGTSCQGLFEDLRRKSEQALESFVASSTSETSSKPLVARDGTVAAAKLRRQVRCGEVLVVVPSDEATPAVLEDKFELLATAEVPVFTQESATEARVTAETVTAWKKIRD
;
A
#
# COMPACT_ATOMS: atom_id res chain seq x y z
N MET A 1 25.31 -19.18 -6.02
CA MET A 1 24.23 -19.92 -5.35
C MET A 1 24.63 -20.10 -3.91
N LEU A 2 23.97 -19.41 -2.98
CA LEU A 2 24.06 -19.65 -1.55
C LEU A 2 22.63 -19.90 -1.06
N VAL A 3 22.45 -20.91 -0.21
CA VAL A 3 21.15 -21.21 0.40
C VAL A 3 21.02 -20.30 1.62
N ILE A 4 20.10 -19.34 1.56
CA ILE A 4 19.80 -18.48 2.71
C ILE A 4 18.89 -19.28 3.66
N THR A 5 19.29 -19.37 4.92
CA THR A 5 18.56 -20.07 5.97
C THR A 5 17.28 -19.34 6.37
N THR A 6 16.22 -20.10 6.66
CA THR A 6 14.90 -19.58 7.04
C THR A 6 14.96 -18.66 8.26
N PHE A 7 14.52 -17.41 8.09
CA PHE A 7 14.14 -16.55 9.22
C PHE A 7 12.88 -17.11 9.91
N PRO A 8 12.72 -16.93 11.23
CA PRO A 8 11.57 -17.45 11.97
C PRO A 8 10.29 -16.67 11.62
N ARG A 9 9.45 -17.27 10.76
CA ARG A 9 8.14 -16.73 10.33
C ARG A 9 7.09 -16.68 11.47
N ARG A 10 7.31 -15.84 12.49
CA ARG A 10 6.32 -15.49 13.52
C ARG A 10 6.55 -14.06 14.02
N PHE A 11 5.70 -13.14 13.57
CA PHE A 11 5.33 -12.02 14.44
C PHE A 11 4.70 -12.58 15.73
N PRO A 12 4.97 -12.00 16.91
CA PRO A 12 4.29 -12.37 18.14
C PRO A 12 2.87 -11.80 18.11
N THR A 13 1.94 -12.53 17.48
CA THR A 13 0.50 -12.21 17.53
C THR A 13 0.06 -12.00 18.98
N ALA A 14 -0.81 -11.01 19.18
CA ALA A 14 -1.04 -10.39 20.48
C ALA A 14 -1.10 -11.39 21.64
N ASN A 15 -0.14 -11.25 22.58
CA ASN A 15 -0.08 -12.03 23.80
C ASN A 15 -1.46 -12.02 24.47
N LYS A 16 -2.17 -13.17 24.45
CA LYS A 16 -3.59 -13.27 24.84
C LYS A 16 -3.81 -12.75 26.27
N ARG A 17 -4.11 -11.46 26.41
CA ARG A 17 -4.46 -10.85 27.69
C ARG A 17 -5.79 -11.47 28.13
N PRO A 18 -5.84 -12.25 29.22
CA PRO A 18 -7.11 -12.77 29.69
C PRO A 18 -7.99 -11.58 30.11
N LEU A 19 -9.20 -11.51 29.55
CA LEU A 19 -10.19 -10.47 29.84
C LEU A 19 -10.45 -10.37 31.34
N ARG A 20 -9.80 -9.41 32.00
CA ARG A 20 -10.05 -9.08 33.41
C ARG A 20 -11.30 -8.22 33.50
N LEU A 21 -12.45 -8.88 33.46
CA LEU A 21 -13.72 -8.28 33.88
C LEU A 21 -13.56 -7.65 35.27
N PRO A 22 -13.90 -6.36 35.46
CA PRO A 22 -13.81 -5.71 36.76
C PRO A 22 -14.87 -6.30 37.70
N ALA A 23 -14.42 -7.05 38.71
CA ALA A 23 -15.30 -7.79 39.62
C ALA A 23 -15.98 -6.89 40.66
N HIS A 24 -17.04 -6.17 40.26
CA HIS A 24 -17.99 -5.52 41.16
C HIS A 24 -19.44 -5.76 40.74
N VAL A 25 -20.35 -5.71 41.72
CA VAL A 25 -21.81 -5.98 41.61
C VAL A 25 -22.17 -7.45 41.31
N ALA A 26 -21.88 -8.33 42.27
CA ALA A 26 -22.45 -9.68 42.33
C ALA A 26 -22.96 -9.99 43.76
N ARG A 27 -24.11 -9.40 44.14
CA ARG A 27 -24.90 -9.76 45.34
C ARG A 27 -26.28 -9.10 45.28
N ILE A 28 -27.29 -9.74 45.89
CA ILE A 28 -28.73 -9.37 45.86
C ILE A 28 -29.34 -9.61 44.47
N LEU A 29 -30.32 -10.51 44.27
CA LEU A 29 -31.00 -11.44 45.19
C LEU A 29 -31.44 -12.70 44.40
N SER A 30 -31.60 -13.83 45.09
CA SER A 30 -32.26 -15.03 44.57
C SER A 30 -33.36 -15.47 45.52
N SER A 31 -34.62 -15.41 45.08
CA SER A 31 -35.75 -16.04 45.75
C SER A 31 -37.02 -15.97 44.89
N CYS A 32 -37.71 -17.10 44.77
CA CYS A 32 -39.09 -17.27 44.28
C CYS A 32 -39.37 -16.96 42.78
N ALA A 33 -40.36 -17.58 42.13
CA ALA A 33 -40.93 -18.93 42.21
C ALA A 33 -41.98 -19.08 41.09
N THR A 34 -41.93 -20.18 40.34
CA THR A 34 -43.03 -20.86 39.62
C THR A 34 -44.40 -20.13 39.45
N ARG A 35 -44.83 -19.95 38.20
CA ARG A 35 -46.22 -20.26 37.80
C ARG A 35 -46.40 -20.44 36.29
N ASP A 36 -47.42 -21.23 35.94
CA ASP A 36 -47.65 -21.80 34.62
C ASP A 36 -48.62 -21.01 33.71
N SER A 37 -48.63 -21.43 32.45
CA SER A 37 -49.82 -21.69 31.61
C SER A 37 -50.44 -20.62 30.70
N SER A 38 -50.70 -21.10 29.47
CA SER A 38 -51.86 -20.85 28.58
C SER A 38 -52.15 -19.45 28.01
N SER A 39 -51.77 -19.29 26.73
CA SER A 39 -52.67 -19.01 25.58
C SER A 39 -53.96 -18.20 25.76
N SER A 40 -54.15 -17.20 24.89
CA SER A 40 -55.26 -17.21 23.92
C SER A 40 -55.02 -16.20 22.79
N ALA A 41 -55.48 -16.49 21.58
CA ALA A 41 -55.48 -15.54 20.46
C ALA A 41 -56.83 -14.79 20.37
N ALA A 42 -56.81 -13.55 19.87
CA ALA A 42 -58.00 -12.86 19.40
C ALA A 42 -57.63 -11.95 18.21
N ALA A 43 -58.33 -12.11 17.08
CA ALA A 43 -58.22 -11.25 15.92
C ALA A 43 -59.55 -10.51 15.70
N VAL A 44 -59.48 -9.27 15.25
CA VAL A 44 -60.62 -8.49 14.73
C VAL A 44 -60.16 -7.77 13.47
N ALA A 45 -61.02 -7.72 12.45
CA ALA A 45 -60.74 -7.12 11.14
C ALA A 45 -61.87 -6.14 10.74
N ALA A 46 -61.86 -5.70 9.47
CA ALA A 46 -62.83 -4.80 8.81
C ALA A 46 -62.68 -3.28 9.11
N SER A 47 -62.95 -2.34 8.18
CA SER A 47 -63.15 -2.46 6.71
C SER A 47 -63.27 -1.09 5.97
N VAL A 48 -62.64 -0.99 4.80
CA VAL A 48 -63.22 -0.49 3.52
C VAL A 48 -63.67 1.00 3.38
N THR A 49 -62.74 1.82 2.84
CA THR A 49 -62.88 2.80 1.71
C THR A 49 -63.95 3.94 1.76
N PRO A 50 -64.19 4.74 0.68
CA PRO A 50 -63.34 5.86 0.23
C PRO A 50 -64.11 7.19 -0.11
N ARG A 51 -63.42 8.26 -0.53
CA ARG A 51 -63.92 9.25 -1.54
C ARG A 51 -62.87 10.21 -2.12
N SER A 52 -63.24 10.91 -3.20
CA SER A 52 -62.40 11.73 -4.09
C SER A 52 -63.08 13.09 -4.46
N PHE A 53 -62.55 13.79 -5.50
CA PHE A 53 -62.82 15.17 -6.00
C PHE A 53 -61.98 16.27 -5.28
N ALA A 54 -61.27 17.23 -5.90
CA ALA A 54 -61.42 18.09 -7.11
C ALA A 54 -62.39 19.27 -6.91
N GLN A 55 -62.17 20.52 -7.39
CA GLN A 55 -61.23 21.11 -8.39
C GLN A 55 -60.78 22.54 -7.88
N SER A 56 -60.08 23.49 -8.53
CA SER A 56 -59.50 23.75 -9.88
C SER A 56 -58.38 24.84 -9.81
N ALA A 57 -57.70 25.16 -10.93
CA ALA A 57 -56.80 26.35 -11.09
C ALA A 57 -57.60 27.61 -11.54
N PRO A 58 -56.99 28.81 -11.80
CA PRO A 58 -55.93 29.11 -12.80
C PRO A 58 -54.70 29.84 -12.15
N SER A 59 -53.72 30.54 -12.78
CA SER A 59 -53.54 31.19 -14.10
C SER A 59 -52.04 31.27 -14.53
N SER A 60 -51.76 31.72 -15.77
CA SER A 60 -50.42 32.09 -16.29
C SER A 60 -50.27 33.62 -16.48
N PRO A 61 -49.07 34.16 -16.81
CA PRO A 61 -48.48 34.17 -18.18
C PRO A 61 -46.93 34.00 -18.21
N LEU A 62 -46.16 33.99 -19.32
CA LEU A 62 -46.27 33.57 -20.76
C LEU A 62 -44.84 33.60 -21.40
N LEU A 63 -44.70 33.15 -22.66
CA LEU A 63 -43.52 33.24 -23.57
C LEU A 63 -42.32 32.29 -23.26
N ALA A 64 -41.63 31.66 -24.23
CA ALA A 64 -41.94 31.40 -25.65
C ALA A 64 -41.13 30.18 -26.17
N ALA A 65 -41.52 29.63 -27.34
CA ALA A 65 -40.98 28.42 -27.99
C ALA A 65 -40.34 28.80 -29.38
N PRO A 66 -39.80 27.89 -30.24
CA PRO A 66 -39.86 26.43 -30.21
C PRO A 66 -38.58 25.62 -30.60
N LEU A 67 -38.67 24.30 -30.47
CA LEU A 67 -37.77 23.30 -31.08
C LEU A 67 -38.46 22.53 -32.21
N ARG A 68 -37.67 21.89 -33.09
CA ARG A 68 -38.14 20.87 -34.05
C ARG A 68 -37.67 19.48 -33.60
N ALA A 69 -38.52 18.46 -33.81
CA ALA A 69 -38.22 17.06 -33.53
C ALA A 69 -37.96 16.27 -34.83
N PHE A 70 -37.20 15.17 -34.74
CA PHE A 70 -37.27 14.03 -35.66
C PHE A 70 -36.87 12.74 -34.94
N SER A 71 -37.49 11.63 -35.32
CA SER A 71 -37.30 10.29 -34.73
C SER A 71 -36.27 9.45 -35.49
N PRO A 72 -35.64 8.43 -34.87
CA PRO A 72 -34.66 7.57 -35.53
C PRO A 72 -35.31 6.43 -36.35
N PRO A 73 -34.66 5.97 -37.44
CA PRO A 73 -34.98 4.71 -38.10
C PRO A 73 -34.07 3.56 -37.61
N SER A 74 -34.63 2.36 -37.50
CA SER A 74 -33.88 1.11 -37.29
C SER A 74 -33.33 0.54 -38.61
N GLY A 75 -32.27 -0.27 -38.55
CA GLY A 75 -31.61 -0.79 -39.76
C GLY A 75 -30.55 -1.87 -39.53
N THR A 76 -30.94 -3.06 -39.08
CA THR A 76 -30.03 -4.22 -38.99
C THR A 76 -29.65 -4.73 -40.38
N ARG A 77 -28.34 -4.96 -40.63
CA ARG A 77 -27.89 -5.77 -41.76
C ARG A 77 -26.54 -6.44 -41.52
N ALA A 78 -26.56 -7.71 -41.12
CA ALA A 78 -25.37 -8.54 -41.03
C ALA A 78 -24.84 -8.93 -42.42
N VAL A 79 -23.50 -8.97 -42.57
CA VAL A 79 -22.82 -9.51 -43.76
C VAL A 79 -21.63 -10.34 -43.30
N HIS A 80 -21.69 -11.66 -43.48
CA HIS A 80 -20.51 -12.51 -43.32
C HIS A 80 -19.52 -12.27 -44.48
N SER A 81 -18.23 -12.19 -44.16
CA SER A 81 -17.16 -12.51 -45.11
C SER A 81 -16.18 -13.49 -44.46
N LYS A 82 -15.52 -14.32 -45.27
CA LYS A 82 -14.60 -15.37 -44.79
C LYS A 82 -13.16 -14.87 -44.84
N VAL A 83 -12.44 -15.02 -43.74
CA VAL A 83 -10.97 -14.85 -43.71
C VAL A 83 -10.32 -16.14 -44.25
N PRO A 84 -9.38 -16.07 -45.22
CA PRO A 84 -8.61 -17.23 -45.65
C PRO A 84 -7.49 -17.55 -44.66
N ALA A 85 -7.22 -18.84 -44.44
CA ALA A 85 -6.11 -19.26 -43.59
C ALA A 85 -4.74 -18.97 -44.24
N CYS A 86 -3.79 -18.48 -43.44
CA CYS A 86 -2.38 -18.42 -43.79
C CYS A 86 -1.58 -19.02 -42.62
N GLN A 87 -0.58 -19.85 -42.93
CA GLN A 87 0.18 -20.59 -41.92
C GLN A 87 1.36 -19.75 -41.43
N SER A 88 1.51 -19.63 -40.10
CA SER A 88 2.74 -19.13 -39.46
C SER A 88 3.43 -20.28 -38.72
N SER A 89 4.74 -20.42 -38.95
CA SER A 89 5.58 -21.43 -38.31
C SER A 89 6.20 -20.86 -37.03
N SER A 90 5.62 -21.20 -35.88
CA SER A 90 6.21 -20.89 -34.57
C SER A 90 7.27 -21.93 -34.20
N PHE A 91 8.46 -21.48 -33.80
CA PHE A 91 9.41 -22.31 -33.06
C PHE A 91 8.93 -22.44 -31.62
N ALA A 92 8.47 -23.63 -31.23
CA ALA A 92 8.04 -23.91 -29.87
C ALA A 92 9.23 -24.28 -28.96
N THR A 93 9.40 -23.57 -27.86
CA THR A 93 10.13 -24.08 -26.69
C THR A 93 9.22 -25.04 -25.93
N SER A 94 9.73 -26.23 -25.60
CA SER A 94 8.93 -27.32 -25.06
C SER A 94 8.65 -27.16 -23.56
N ALA A 95 7.50 -26.59 -23.21
CA ALA A 95 6.84 -26.92 -21.95
C ALA A 95 6.27 -28.34 -22.06
N ALA A 96 6.77 -29.26 -21.23
CA ALA A 96 6.27 -30.63 -21.21
C ALA A 96 4.87 -30.66 -20.58
N ARG A 97 3.86 -31.12 -21.33
CA ARG A 97 2.57 -31.47 -20.75
C ARG A 97 2.74 -32.73 -19.91
N VAL A 98 2.72 -32.59 -18.59
CA VAL A 98 2.24 -33.68 -17.74
C VAL A 98 0.72 -33.73 -17.94
N HIS A 99 0.20 -34.92 -18.23
CA HIS A 99 -1.22 -35.20 -18.21
C HIS A 99 -1.56 -35.79 -16.85
N ASP A 100 -1.81 -34.93 -15.87
CA ASP A 100 -2.38 -35.35 -14.60
C ASP A 100 -3.91 -35.47 -14.79
N GLU A 101 -4.36 -36.69 -15.05
CA GLU A 101 -5.79 -37.06 -15.01
C GLU A 101 -6.22 -37.27 -13.55
N GLU A 102 -6.29 -36.17 -12.78
CA GLU A 102 -6.94 -36.20 -11.46
C GLU A 102 -8.46 -36.07 -11.63
N ASP A 103 -9.14 -37.21 -11.63
CA ASP A 103 -10.60 -37.29 -11.45
C ASP A 103 -10.95 -36.64 -10.09
N HIS A 104 -11.45 -35.41 -10.13
CA HIS A 104 -12.00 -34.72 -8.96
C HIS A 104 -13.47 -34.40 -9.23
N HIS A 105 -14.32 -34.82 -8.29
CA HIS A 105 -15.72 -34.42 -8.25
C HIS A 105 -15.81 -32.94 -7.88
N HIS A 106 -15.63 -32.06 -8.86
CA HIS A 106 -16.16 -30.71 -8.76
C HIS A 106 -17.69 -30.80 -8.75
N ASP A 107 -18.30 -30.42 -7.63
CA ASP A 107 -19.63 -29.82 -7.68
C ASP A 107 -19.49 -28.57 -8.57
N VAL A 108 -20.05 -28.65 -9.78
CA VAL A 108 -19.90 -27.60 -10.79
C VAL A 108 -20.76 -26.41 -10.38
N TYR A 109 -20.16 -25.51 -9.58
CA TYR A 109 -20.68 -24.18 -9.38
C TYR A 109 -20.84 -23.50 -10.74
N ASP A 110 -22.04 -22.99 -11.01
CA ASP A 110 -22.34 -22.25 -12.22
C ASP A 110 -21.71 -20.86 -12.13
N ASP A 111 -20.51 -20.69 -12.69
CA ASP A 111 -19.80 -19.40 -12.71
C ASP A 111 -20.26 -18.46 -13.83
N SER A 112 -21.32 -18.80 -14.58
CA SER A 112 -21.81 -17.99 -15.71
C SER A 112 -22.23 -16.57 -15.32
N PHE A 113 -22.64 -16.35 -14.07
CA PHE A 113 -22.95 -15.03 -13.51
C PHE A 113 -21.71 -14.12 -13.31
N LEU A 114 -20.50 -14.68 -13.41
CA LEU A 114 -19.23 -13.95 -13.33
C LEU A 114 -18.74 -13.42 -14.69
N PHE A 115 -19.52 -13.56 -15.78
CA PHE A 115 -19.15 -13.07 -17.11
C PHE A 115 -20.06 -11.93 -17.59
N GLY A 116 -19.45 -10.93 -18.23
CA GLY A 116 -20.11 -9.73 -18.73
C GLY A 116 -20.51 -8.74 -17.64
N GLU A 117 -21.38 -7.81 -18.01
CA GLU A 117 -21.97 -6.82 -17.11
C GLU A 117 -22.86 -7.53 -16.06
N ARG A 118 -22.54 -7.38 -14.78
CA ARG A 118 -23.24 -8.05 -13.68
C ARG A 118 -24.73 -7.70 -13.62
N ALA A 119 -25.55 -8.67 -13.23
CA ALA A 119 -26.96 -8.45 -12.90
C ALA A 119 -27.13 -7.57 -11.64
N ASP A 120 -28.34 -7.05 -11.42
CA ASP A 120 -28.62 -6.07 -10.37
C ASP A 120 -28.59 -6.61 -8.93
N ASP A 121 -28.60 -7.93 -8.77
CA ASP A 121 -28.45 -8.64 -7.50
C ASP A 121 -26.98 -8.81 -7.06
N TRP A 122 -26.01 -8.51 -7.93
CA TRP A 122 -24.58 -8.43 -7.59
C TRP A 122 -24.29 -7.33 -6.56
N PHE A 123 -25.05 -6.23 -6.56
CA PHE A 123 -24.85 -5.16 -5.58
C PHE A 123 -25.42 -5.59 -4.22
N THR A 124 -24.57 -5.62 -3.21
CA THR A 124 -24.90 -6.15 -1.87
C THR A 124 -25.49 -5.11 -0.92
N THR A 125 -25.58 -3.86 -1.37
CA THR A 125 -26.23 -2.73 -0.69
C THR A 125 -27.76 -2.85 -0.64
N ALA A 126 -28.43 -2.17 0.31
CA ALA A 126 -29.89 -2.19 0.45
C ALA A 126 -30.64 -1.45 -0.67
N ARG A 127 -29.93 -0.53 -1.35
CA ARG A 127 -30.37 0.19 -2.56
C ARG A 127 -29.45 -0.25 -3.70
N ASN A 128 -29.98 -0.49 -4.90
CA ASN A 128 -29.15 -0.82 -6.06
C ASN A 128 -28.70 0.47 -6.77
N PRO A 129 -27.38 0.67 -7.02
CA PRO A 129 -26.83 1.92 -7.55
C PRO A 129 -27.18 2.23 -9.01
N ARG A 130 -27.57 1.24 -9.83
CA ARG A 130 -28.02 1.49 -11.21
C ARG A 130 -29.50 1.90 -11.29
N THR A 131 -30.32 1.41 -10.36
CA THR A 131 -31.79 1.56 -10.41
C THR A 131 -32.33 2.68 -9.52
N ASP A 132 -31.62 3.06 -8.46
CA ASP A 132 -32.05 4.11 -7.53
C ASP A 132 -31.52 5.50 -7.97
N PRO A 133 -32.39 6.42 -8.43
CA PRO A 133 -31.96 7.77 -8.84
C PRO A 133 -31.53 8.66 -7.67
N THR A 134 -31.56 8.16 -6.44
CA THR A 134 -31.08 8.81 -5.20
C THR A 134 -29.85 8.11 -4.61
N PHE A 135 -29.22 7.18 -5.33
CA PHE A 135 -28.02 6.52 -4.83
C PHE A 135 -26.82 7.50 -4.69
N PRO A 136 -26.12 7.50 -3.56
CA PRO A 136 -25.04 8.45 -3.28
C PRO A 136 -23.81 8.25 -4.18
N GLY A 137 -23.42 9.32 -4.87
CA GLY A 137 -22.25 9.36 -5.74
C GLY A 137 -22.50 8.96 -7.20
N VAL A 138 -23.72 8.53 -7.55
CA VAL A 138 -24.09 8.25 -8.95
C VAL A 138 -24.45 9.57 -9.65
N ASP A 139 -23.68 9.93 -10.67
CA ASP A 139 -24.01 11.04 -11.55
C ASP A 139 -25.25 10.68 -12.40
N ARG A 140 -26.29 11.51 -12.31
CA ARG A 140 -27.56 11.33 -13.03
C ARG A 140 -27.46 11.59 -14.54
N ALA A 141 -26.41 12.26 -15.01
CA ALA A 141 -26.20 12.53 -16.44
C ALA A 141 -25.47 11.38 -17.15
N THR A 142 -24.49 10.74 -16.48
CA THR A 142 -23.64 9.69 -17.07
C THR A 142 -23.91 8.28 -16.54
N GLY A 143 -24.52 8.15 -15.35
CA GLY A 143 -24.72 6.88 -14.66
C GLY A 143 -23.49 6.36 -13.90
N ARG A 144 -22.38 7.12 -13.85
CA ARG A 144 -21.13 6.68 -13.21
C ARG A 144 -21.11 6.95 -11.70
N LEU A 145 -20.55 6.02 -10.93
CA LEU A 145 -20.36 6.10 -9.48
C LEU A 145 -19.01 6.74 -9.13
N ASN A 146 -19.05 7.86 -8.42
CA ASN A 146 -17.89 8.60 -7.90
C ASN A 146 -17.81 8.46 -6.36
N ALA A 147 -16.66 8.72 -5.76
CA ALA A 147 -16.55 8.84 -4.30
C ALA A 147 -17.12 10.18 -3.82
N ILE A 148 -18.03 10.16 -2.85
CA ILE A 148 -18.64 11.38 -2.28
C ILE A 148 -17.76 12.03 -1.19
N LYS A 149 -18.18 13.20 -0.68
CA LYS A 149 -17.60 13.83 0.52
C LYS A 149 -17.61 12.88 1.72
N MET A 150 -16.58 12.93 2.56
CA MET A 150 -16.55 12.25 3.85
C MET A 150 -17.42 13.00 4.88
N PRO A 151 -18.09 12.32 5.83
CA PRO A 151 -18.92 12.98 6.84
C PRO A 151 -18.09 13.83 7.82
N ASP A 152 -18.57 15.04 8.14
CA ASP A 152 -17.99 15.89 9.19
C ASP A 152 -18.30 15.29 10.57
N LEU A 153 -17.29 14.73 11.24
CA LEU A 153 -17.48 13.93 12.45
C LEU A 153 -17.97 14.72 13.67
N ARG A 154 -18.13 16.05 13.58
CA ARG A 154 -18.75 16.90 14.62
C ARG A 154 -20.27 16.96 14.52
N SER A 155 -20.83 16.73 13.34
CA SER A 155 -22.25 17.04 13.07
C SER A 155 -22.89 16.23 11.94
N CYS A 156 -22.22 15.18 11.46
CA CYS A 156 -22.72 14.30 10.41
C CYS A 156 -24.09 13.70 10.75
N SER A 157 -25.06 13.89 9.87
CA SER A 157 -26.35 13.23 10.03
C SER A 157 -26.24 11.71 9.88
N ARG A 158 -27.14 10.97 10.54
CA ARG A 158 -27.32 9.53 10.32
C ARG A 158 -27.49 9.19 8.84
N GLN A 159 -28.13 10.07 8.06
CA GLN A 159 -28.29 9.90 6.61
C GLN A 159 -26.97 10.06 5.85
N GLU A 160 -26.16 11.09 6.11
CA GLU A 160 -24.82 11.21 5.49
C GLU A 160 -23.92 10.02 5.83
N MET A 161 -24.06 9.44 7.02
CA MET A 161 -23.34 8.22 7.41
C MET A 161 -23.80 7.00 6.62
N LEU A 162 -25.10 6.84 6.39
CA LEU A 162 -25.67 5.78 5.54
C LEU A 162 -25.30 5.98 4.07
N ASP A 163 -25.27 7.23 3.59
CA ASP A 163 -24.88 7.53 2.21
C ASP A 163 -23.39 7.29 1.97
N TYR A 164 -22.53 7.54 2.96
CA TYR A 164 -21.11 7.21 2.87
C TYR A 164 -20.84 5.71 2.90
N LEU A 165 -21.57 4.95 3.73
CA LEU A 165 -21.57 3.49 3.74
C LEU A 165 -22.05 2.91 2.41
N ASP A 166 -23.22 3.33 1.93
CA ASP A 166 -23.79 2.87 0.66
C ASP A 166 -22.82 3.17 -0.51
N ASN A 167 -22.20 4.36 -0.53
CA ASN A 167 -21.20 4.74 -1.54
C ASN A 167 -19.93 3.86 -1.48
N ALA A 168 -19.27 3.74 -0.33
CA ALA A 168 -18.03 2.98 -0.18
C ALA A 168 -18.21 1.49 -0.55
N TRP A 169 -19.32 0.90 -0.10
CA TRP A 169 -19.62 -0.51 -0.32
C TRP A 169 -19.96 -0.81 -1.79
N ALA A 170 -20.73 0.09 -2.44
CA ALA A 170 -21.05 -0.02 -3.86
C ALA A 170 -19.83 0.24 -4.77
N MET A 171 -18.86 1.06 -4.35
CA MET A 171 -17.59 1.21 -5.07
C MET A 171 -16.83 -0.13 -5.12
N THR A 172 -16.77 -0.87 -4.02
CA THR A 172 -16.18 -2.22 -4.00
C THR A 172 -16.93 -3.15 -4.94
N ASP A 173 -18.25 -3.26 -4.83
CA ASP A 173 -19.04 -4.14 -5.70
C ASP A 173 -18.94 -3.72 -7.19
N ALA A 174 -18.79 -2.42 -7.50
CA ALA A 174 -18.59 -1.91 -8.86
C ALA A 174 -17.21 -2.25 -9.45
N LEU A 175 -16.14 -2.18 -8.65
CA LEU A 175 -14.80 -2.61 -9.08
C LEU A 175 -14.76 -4.12 -9.30
N PHE A 176 -15.29 -4.90 -8.35
CA PHE A 176 -15.31 -6.35 -8.44
C PHE A 176 -16.31 -6.90 -9.48
N ALA A 177 -17.29 -6.10 -9.91
CA ALA A 177 -18.13 -6.41 -11.07
C ALA A 177 -17.35 -6.49 -12.40
N SER A 178 -16.14 -5.90 -12.47
CA SER A 178 -15.32 -5.93 -13.69
C SER A 178 -14.66 -7.29 -13.96
N LEU A 179 -14.44 -8.12 -12.92
CA LEU A 179 -13.74 -9.39 -13.02
C LEU A 179 -14.53 -10.41 -13.88
N GLN A 180 -13.83 -11.22 -14.67
CA GLN A 180 -14.42 -12.16 -15.65
C GLN A 180 -14.10 -13.62 -15.32
N GLY A 181 -15.12 -14.36 -14.88
CA GLY A 181 -15.02 -15.76 -14.43
C GLY A 181 -14.33 -15.95 -13.08
N GLU A 182 -14.49 -17.12 -12.46
CA GLU A 182 -13.93 -17.37 -11.11
C GLU A 182 -12.39 -17.28 -11.06
N ARG A 183 -11.72 -17.55 -12.18
CA ARG A 183 -10.25 -17.43 -12.30
C ARG A 183 -9.73 -16.01 -12.08
N ALA A 184 -10.51 -14.98 -12.41
CA ALA A 184 -10.14 -13.59 -12.15
C ALA A 184 -10.14 -13.25 -10.65
N PHE A 185 -10.94 -13.97 -9.85
CA PHE A 185 -10.99 -13.83 -8.39
C PHE A 185 -9.90 -14.67 -7.71
N THR A 186 -9.61 -15.87 -8.22
CA THR A 186 -8.81 -16.90 -7.51
C THR A 186 -7.35 -17.01 -7.94
N THR A 187 -6.95 -16.43 -9.07
CA THR A 187 -5.54 -16.40 -9.50
C THR A 187 -4.74 -15.41 -8.63
N PRO A 188 -3.57 -15.79 -8.06
CA PRO A 188 -2.69 -14.85 -7.37
C PRO A 188 -1.84 -14.05 -8.37
N PRO A 189 -1.41 -12.82 -8.01
CA PRO A 189 -0.67 -11.95 -8.92
C PRO A 189 0.70 -12.55 -9.28
N PRO A 190 1.29 -12.23 -10.46
CA PRO A 190 2.47 -12.93 -10.99
C PRO A 190 3.74 -12.84 -10.15
N HIS A 191 3.79 -11.94 -9.16
CA HIS A 191 4.91 -11.82 -8.22
C HIS A 191 4.77 -12.74 -6.99
N GLN A 192 3.58 -13.26 -6.68
CA GLN A 192 3.31 -14.14 -5.51
C GLN A 192 3.64 -13.54 -4.14
N LEU A 193 3.63 -12.21 -4.04
CA LEU A 193 3.82 -11.43 -2.79
C LEU A 193 2.54 -10.64 -2.44
N ARG A 194 1.36 -11.25 -2.67
CA ARG A 194 0.02 -10.83 -2.23
C ARG A 194 -0.95 -11.99 -2.45
N HIS A 195 -2.13 -11.91 -1.82
CA HIS A 195 -3.25 -12.83 -2.04
C HIS A 195 -3.92 -12.64 -3.43
N PRO A 196 -4.70 -13.61 -3.92
CA PRO A 196 -5.60 -13.43 -5.06
C PRO A 196 -6.76 -12.46 -4.74
N LEU A 197 -7.40 -11.90 -5.78
CA LEU A 197 -8.41 -10.83 -5.65
C LEU A 197 -9.64 -11.20 -4.78
N ILE A 198 -9.98 -12.48 -4.64
CA ILE A 198 -11.04 -12.96 -3.73
C ILE A 198 -10.77 -12.61 -2.27
N PHE A 199 -9.51 -12.55 -1.84
CA PHE A 199 -9.14 -12.03 -0.51
C PHE A 199 -9.60 -10.59 -0.38
N TYR A 200 -9.26 -9.74 -1.36
CA TYR A 200 -9.57 -8.31 -1.34
C TYR A 200 -11.07 -8.01 -1.44
N TYR A 201 -11.89 -8.96 -1.90
CA TYR A 201 -13.36 -8.85 -1.86
C TYR A 201 -13.96 -9.19 -0.48
N GLY A 202 -13.38 -10.16 0.24
CA GLY A 202 -13.84 -10.60 1.57
C GLY A 202 -13.17 -9.90 2.77
N HIS A 203 -11.95 -9.42 2.62
CA HIS A 203 -11.12 -8.86 3.69
C HIS A 203 -11.63 -7.53 4.26
N PRO A 204 -12.02 -6.51 3.46
CA PRO A 204 -12.65 -5.30 4.01
C PRO A 204 -13.92 -5.64 4.81
N THR A 205 -14.73 -6.57 4.29
CA THR A 205 -15.96 -7.04 4.94
C THR A 205 -15.68 -7.73 6.29
N SER A 206 -14.69 -8.62 6.36
CA SER A 206 -14.29 -9.24 7.63
C SER A 206 -13.64 -8.24 8.59
N PHE A 207 -12.93 -7.24 8.06
CA PHE A 207 -12.35 -6.16 8.86
C PHE A 207 -13.42 -5.33 9.58
N PHE A 208 -14.56 -5.02 8.94
CA PHE A 208 -15.71 -4.41 9.63
C PHE A 208 -16.14 -5.24 10.85
N VAL A 209 -16.35 -6.55 10.70
CA VAL A 209 -16.77 -7.43 11.81
C VAL A 209 -15.72 -7.42 12.92
N ASN A 210 -14.44 -7.61 12.58
CA ASN A 210 -13.34 -7.65 13.53
C ASN A 210 -13.21 -6.33 14.31
N LYS A 211 -13.25 -5.17 13.66
CA LYS A 211 -13.15 -3.88 14.35
C LYS A 211 -14.42 -3.53 15.14
N PHE A 212 -15.60 -3.99 14.72
CA PHE A 212 -16.86 -3.80 15.47
C PHE A 212 -16.93 -4.68 16.73
N LEU A 213 -16.33 -5.87 16.70
CA LEU A 213 -16.14 -6.70 17.90
C LEU A 213 -15.18 -6.04 18.89
N VAL A 214 -14.06 -5.49 18.40
CA VAL A 214 -13.04 -4.82 19.24
C VAL A 214 -13.55 -3.51 19.84
N SER A 215 -14.37 -2.74 19.12
CA SER A 215 -14.99 -1.50 19.65
C SER A 215 -16.26 -1.74 20.48
N GLY A 216 -16.82 -2.96 20.45
CA GLY A 216 -18.06 -3.31 21.13
C GLY A 216 -19.34 -2.82 20.42
N LEU A 217 -19.25 -2.41 19.14
CA LEU A 217 -20.43 -2.13 18.31
C LEU A 217 -21.27 -3.39 18.04
N ILE A 218 -20.64 -4.57 18.03
CA ILE A 218 -21.29 -5.89 18.00
C ILE A 218 -20.64 -6.81 19.05
N HIS A 219 -21.24 -7.97 19.31
CA HIS A 219 -20.80 -8.89 20.37
C HIS A 219 -20.57 -10.33 19.90
N GLU A 220 -21.00 -10.68 18.69
CA GLU A 220 -20.85 -12.01 18.10
C GLU A 220 -20.37 -11.90 16.64
N PRO A 221 -19.58 -12.87 16.15
CA PRO A 221 -19.13 -12.95 14.76
C PRO A 221 -20.29 -13.28 13.79
N VAL A 222 -20.10 -13.02 12.50
CA VAL A 222 -21.10 -13.31 11.45
C VAL A 222 -20.81 -14.64 10.76
N ASN A 223 -19.55 -14.85 10.37
CA ASN A 223 -19.04 -16.10 9.81
C ASN A 223 -17.59 -16.31 10.27
N PRO A 224 -17.36 -17.01 11.40
CA PRO A 224 -16.02 -17.22 11.96
C PRO A 224 -15.00 -17.88 11.01
N TYR A 225 -15.47 -18.63 10.00
CA TYR A 225 -14.57 -19.23 9.02
C TYR A 225 -14.06 -18.19 8.01
N PHE A 226 -14.94 -17.34 7.47
CA PHE A 226 -14.53 -16.29 6.55
C PHE A 226 -13.73 -15.21 7.27
N GLU A 227 -14.15 -14.83 8.49
CA GLU A 227 -13.41 -13.89 9.33
C GLU A 227 -11.98 -14.39 9.57
N HIS A 228 -11.77 -15.68 9.84
CA HIS A 228 -10.43 -16.23 10.00
C HIS A 228 -9.63 -16.27 8.67
N VAL A 229 -10.24 -16.72 7.57
CA VAL A 229 -9.56 -16.83 6.25
C VAL A 229 -9.19 -15.46 5.67
N PHE A 230 -9.97 -14.41 5.98
CA PHE A 230 -9.75 -13.05 5.51
C PHE A 230 -9.12 -12.11 6.56
N GLU A 231 -8.88 -12.53 7.82
CA GLU A 231 -8.19 -11.72 8.84
C GLU A 231 -6.70 -11.52 8.50
N LEU A 232 -6.05 -12.54 7.95
CA LEU A 232 -4.60 -12.55 7.72
C LEU A 232 -4.21 -11.86 6.40
N GLY A 233 -3.93 -10.54 6.49
CA GLY A 233 -3.16 -9.82 5.48
C GLY A 233 -1.74 -10.36 5.33
N VAL A 234 -1.04 -9.93 4.27
CA VAL A 234 0.38 -10.26 4.04
C VAL A 234 1.19 -8.98 3.93
N ASP A 235 2.23 -8.88 4.76
CA ASP A 235 3.35 -7.94 4.58
C ASP A 235 4.63 -8.75 4.39
N GLU A 236 5.01 -8.95 3.13
CA GLU A 236 6.26 -9.61 2.77
C GLU A 236 7.46 -8.67 2.99
N MET A 237 8.35 -9.06 3.91
CA MET A 237 9.56 -8.29 4.23
C MET A 237 10.51 -8.13 3.01
N ARG A 238 10.39 -8.97 1.98
CA ARG A 238 11.28 -8.98 0.80
C ARG A 238 10.58 -9.43 -0.49
N TRP A 239 11.17 -9.03 -1.62
CA TRP A 239 10.74 -9.40 -2.97
C TRP A 239 10.97 -10.88 -3.35
N ASP A 240 11.66 -11.66 -2.51
CA ASP A 240 11.94 -13.09 -2.67
C ASP A 240 11.19 -14.00 -1.67
N ASP A 241 10.29 -13.48 -0.83
CA ASP A 241 9.48 -14.29 0.09
C ASP A 241 8.29 -14.97 -0.63
N MET A 242 8.63 -15.86 -1.56
CA MET A 242 7.72 -16.59 -2.45
C MET A 242 6.89 -17.64 -1.68
N ASN A 243 6.01 -17.19 -0.80
CA ASN A 243 5.11 -18.05 -0.04
C ASN A 243 3.91 -18.47 -0.91
N LYS A 244 3.64 -19.79 -0.98
CA LYS A 244 2.76 -20.34 -2.02
C LYS A 244 1.26 -20.05 -1.91
N ASN A 245 0.79 -19.45 -0.80
CA ASN A 245 -0.63 -19.19 -0.54
C ASN A 245 -1.56 -20.40 -0.79
N GLU A 246 -1.16 -21.56 -0.27
CA GLU A 246 -1.93 -22.81 -0.29
C GLU A 246 -3.15 -22.73 0.66
N MET A 247 -4.13 -21.88 0.33
CA MET A 247 -5.43 -21.75 1.00
C MET A 247 -6.59 -22.02 0.03
N HIS A 248 -7.62 -22.71 0.52
CA HIS A 248 -8.86 -22.93 -0.23
C HIS A 248 -9.81 -21.74 -0.03
N TRP A 249 -9.80 -20.83 -1.00
CA TRP A 249 -10.66 -19.65 -1.02
C TRP A 249 -12.14 -20.03 -1.14
N PRO A 250 -13.07 -19.35 -0.44
CA PRO A 250 -14.49 -19.62 -0.59
C PRO A 250 -15.03 -19.24 -1.99
N PRO A 251 -16.06 -19.93 -2.51
CA PRO A 251 -16.71 -19.58 -3.77
C PRO A 251 -17.20 -18.13 -3.79
N VAL A 252 -17.12 -17.48 -4.97
CA VAL A 252 -17.48 -16.06 -5.12
C VAL A 252 -18.93 -15.78 -4.69
N ALA A 253 -19.85 -16.71 -4.95
CA ALA A 253 -21.25 -16.62 -4.53
C ALA A 253 -21.43 -16.60 -2.99
N ASP A 254 -20.60 -17.32 -2.26
CA ASP A 254 -20.68 -17.39 -0.79
C ASP A 254 -20.08 -16.12 -0.16
N VAL A 255 -18.98 -15.61 -0.73
CA VAL A 255 -18.41 -14.30 -0.33
C VAL A 255 -19.40 -13.16 -0.62
N LEU A 256 -20.11 -13.21 -1.76
CA LEU A 256 -21.20 -12.28 -2.09
C LEU A 256 -22.36 -12.35 -1.08
N ALA A 257 -22.74 -13.55 -0.64
CA ALA A 257 -23.75 -13.75 0.39
C ALA A 257 -23.30 -13.19 1.76
N TYR A 258 -22.05 -13.43 2.15
CA TYR A 258 -21.44 -12.89 3.37
C TYR A 258 -21.37 -11.35 3.35
N ARG A 259 -20.92 -10.75 2.23
CA ARG A 259 -20.93 -9.28 2.03
C ARG A 259 -22.31 -8.70 2.29
N ARG A 260 -23.36 -9.29 1.72
CA ARG A 260 -24.75 -8.83 1.90
C ARG A 260 -25.23 -8.95 3.37
N GLN A 261 -24.82 -9.98 4.10
CA GLN A 261 -25.14 -10.15 5.52
C GLN A 261 -24.41 -9.11 6.40
N VAL A 262 -23.11 -8.93 6.20
CA VAL A 262 -22.30 -7.98 6.97
C VAL A 262 -22.70 -6.54 6.67
N TYR A 263 -22.99 -6.18 5.41
CA TYR A 263 -23.56 -4.88 5.07
C TYR A 263 -24.86 -4.60 5.83
N GLN A 264 -25.79 -5.58 5.90
CA GLN A 264 -27.04 -5.43 6.66
C GLN A 264 -26.79 -5.24 8.16
N LEU A 265 -25.80 -5.93 8.74
CA LEU A 265 -25.39 -5.74 10.13
C LEU A 265 -24.83 -4.33 10.36
N ILE A 266 -23.85 -3.89 9.57
CA ILE A 266 -23.25 -2.54 9.66
C ILE A 266 -24.34 -1.48 9.51
N ARG A 267 -25.21 -1.62 8.50
CA ARG A 267 -26.34 -0.72 8.28
C ARG A 267 -27.27 -0.67 9.48
N SER A 268 -27.57 -1.79 10.13
CA SER A 268 -28.42 -1.80 11.33
C SER A 268 -27.77 -1.05 12.52
N VAL A 269 -26.44 -1.11 12.66
CA VAL A 269 -25.69 -0.30 13.63
C VAL A 269 -25.77 1.19 13.26
N VAL A 270 -25.54 1.56 11.99
CA VAL A 270 -25.66 2.96 11.54
C VAL A 270 -27.10 3.49 11.65
N GLU A 271 -28.12 2.65 11.48
CA GLU A 271 -29.53 3.04 11.63
C GLU A 271 -29.97 3.21 13.10
N THR A 272 -29.31 2.56 14.06
CA THR A 272 -29.77 2.51 15.47
C THR A 272 -28.83 3.12 16.51
N HIS A 273 -27.52 3.26 16.23
CA HIS A 273 -26.55 3.69 17.23
C HIS A 273 -26.81 5.13 17.71
N PRO A 274 -26.81 5.43 19.02
CA PRO A 274 -27.23 6.74 19.55
C PRO A 274 -26.25 7.87 19.22
N GLY A 275 -24.98 7.57 18.97
CA GLY A 275 -23.95 8.52 18.55
C GLY A 275 -24.10 9.08 17.12
N LEU A 276 -25.28 8.94 16.50
CA LEU A 276 -25.67 9.56 15.23
C LEU A 276 -27.06 10.23 15.32
N GLU A 277 -27.61 10.38 16.54
CA GLU A 277 -28.81 11.18 16.76
C GLU A 277 -28.53 12.68 16.53
N PRO A 278 -29.54 13.49 16.15
CA PRO A 278 -29.36 14.93 15.93
C PRO A 278 -28.80 15.64 17.16
N GLY A 279 -27.58 16.18 17.04
CA GLY A 279 -26.86 16.82 18.15
C GLY A 279 -25.99 15.88 18.98
N HIS A 280 -25.53 14.75 18.41
CA HIS A 280 -24.52 13.88 19.02
C HIS A 280 -23.19 14.63 19.33
N GLU A 281 -22.40 14.09 20.25
CA GLU A 281 -21.03 14.54 20.50
C GLU A 281 -20.08 14.15 19.33
N GLN A 282 -18.99 14.90 19.13
CA GLN A 282 -18.03 14.63 18.06
C GLN A 282 -17.49 13.18 18.12
N ILE A 283 -17.51 12.49 16.99
CA ILE A 283 -16.90 11.17 16.86
C ILE A 283 -15.37 11.36 16.82
N THR A 284 -14.66 10.70 17.74
CA THR A 284 -13.21 10.83 17.94
C THR A 284 -12.55 9.46 18.09
N GLU A 285 -11.22 9.40 18.17
CA GLU A 285 -10.43 8.17 18.42
C GLU A 285 -10.94 7.32 19.60
N GLY A 286 -11.63 7.91 20.58
CA GLY A 286 -12.19 7.23 21.76
C GLY A 286 -13.66 6.78 21.62
N SER A 287 -14.32 7.07 20.49
CA SER A 287 -15.71 6.72 20.22
C SER A 287 -15.81 5.33 19.55
N PRO A 288 -16.76 4.46 19.90
CA PRO A 288 -16.94 3.17 19.21
C PRO A 288 -17.17 3.31 17.70
N LEU A 289 -17.85 4.38 17.27
CA LEU A 289 -18.04 4.73 15.85
C LEU A 289 -16.75 5.10 15.11
N TRP A 290 -15.61 5.27 15.78
CA TRP A 290 -14.31 5.36 15.09
C TRP A 290 -13.97 4.07 14.34
N ALA A 291 -14.44 2.91 14.83
CA ALA A 291 -14.29 1.64 14.12
C ALA A 291 -15.12 1.57 12.82
N LEU A 292 -16.24 2.29 12.73
CA LEU A 292 -17.01 2.45 11.49
C LEU A 292 -16.21 3.25 10.47
N GLN A 293 -15.65 4.40 10.86
CA GLN A 293 -14.80 5.22 9.98
C GLN A 293 -13.53 4.46 9.54
N MET A 294 -12.84 3.84 10.49
CA MET A 294 -11.65 3.03 10.23
C MET A 294 -11.91 1.92 9.22
N ALA A 295 -13.06 1.25 9.28
CA ALA A 295 -13.40 0.18 8.34
C ALA A 295 -13.85 0.69 6.96
N LEU A 296 -14.54 1.84 6.90
CA LEU A 296 -14.89 2.51 5.64
C LEU A 296 -13.62 2.97 4.90
N GLU A 297 -12.70 3.65 5.58
CA GLU A 297 -11.47 4.14 4.96
C GLU A 297 -10.47 3.01 4.69
N HIS A 298 -10.48 1.93 5.47
CA HIS A 298 -9.78 0.69 5.12
C HIS A 298 -10.33 0.06 3.83
N GLU A 299 -11.65 0.03 3.62
CA GLU A 299 -12.22 -0.43 2.34
C GLU A 299 -11.74 0.44 1.17
N ARG A 300 -11.51 1.75 1.38
CA ARG A 300 -10.90 2.66 0.39
C ARG A 300 -9.40 2.43 0.14
N ILE A 301 -8.64 1.90 1.10
CA ILE A 301 -7.27 1.39 0.86
C ILE A 301 -7.33 0.16 -0.06
N HIS A 302 -8.31 -0.73 0.15
CA HIS A 302 -8.48 -1.94 -0.65
C HIS A 302 -9.10 -1.70 -2.02
N HIS A 303 -9.85 -0.60 -2.23
CA HIS A 303 -10.20 -0.08 -3.57
C HIS A 303 -8.93 0.13 -4.41
N GLU A 304 -8.00 0.93 -3.90
CA GLU A 304 -6.77 1.25 -4.60
C GLU A 304 -5.85 0.04 -4.75
N THR A 305 -5.66 -0.74 -3.68
CA THR A 305 -4.84 -1.97 -3.69
C THR A 305 -5.37 -3.01 -4.68
N SER A 306 -6.69 -3.23 -4.73
CA SER A 306 -7.30 -4.13 -5.72
C SER A 306 -7.05 -3.63 -7.14
N SER A 307 -7.23 -2.33 -7.39
CA SER A 307 -7.02 -1.75 -8.71
C SER A 307 -5.57 -1.87 -9.20
N MET A 308 -4.60 -1.79 -8.29
CA MET A 308 -3.19 -2.07 -8.60
C MET A 308 -2.95 -3.53 -8.98
N LEU A 309 -3.47 -4.47 -8.20
CA LEU A 309 -3.35 -5.89 -8.51
C LEU A 309 -4.03 -6.24 -9.85
N MET A 310 -5.12 -5.56 -10.22
CA MET A 310 -5.76 -5.74 -11.52
C MET A 310 -4.83 -5.37 -12.68
N LEU A 311 -3.99 -4.33 -12.57
CA LEU A 311 -3.00 -4.00 -13.60
C LEU A 311 -1.95 -5.11 -13.81
N GLU A 312 -1.51 -5.77 -12.73
CA GLU A 312 -0.53 -6.86 -12.76
C GLU A 312 -1.10 -8.20 -13.26
N HIS A 313 -2.43 -8.36 -13.27
CA HIS A 313 -3.11 -9.54 -13.80
C HIS A 313 -3.34 -9.47 -15.33
N PRO A 314 -3.56 -10.63 -15.99
CA PRO A 314 -3.92 -10.68 -17.41
C PRO A 314 -5.13 -9.80 -17.74
N VAL A 315 -5.06 -9.05 -18.84
CA VAL A 315 -6.11 -8.09 -19.24
C VAL A 315 -7.47 -8.77 -19.46
N GLU A 316 -7.46 -10.01 -19.97
CA GLU A 316 -8.65 -10.82 -20.22
C GLU A 316 -9.43 -11.23 -18.96
N PHE A 317 -8.90 -10.98 -17.76
CA PHE A 317 -9.62 -11.17 -16.50
C PHE A 317 -10.58 -10.02 -16.18
N PHE A 318 -10.60 -8.92 -16.96
CA PHE A 318 -11.35 -7.72 -16.62
C PHE A 318 -12.12 -7.14 -17.82
N GLN A 319 -13.26 -6.51 -17.52
CA GLN A 319 -14.06 -5.73 -18.45
C GLN A 319 -14.58 -4.48 -17.75
N SER A 320 -14.44 -3.30 -18.34
CA SER A 320 -15.06 -2.08 -17.80
C SER A 320 -16.59 -2.20 -17.77
N THR A 321 -17.23 -1.62 -16.76
CA THR A 321 -18.67 -1.79 -16.46
C THR A 321 -19.47 -0.50 -16.66
N SER A 322 -20.80 -0.62 -16.65
CA SER A 322 -21.71 0.54 -16.76
C SER A 322 -21.63 1.52 -15.58
N LEU A 323 -21.18 1.07 -14.40
CA LEU A 323 -21.19 1.88 -13.18
C LEU A 323 -19.84 2.55 -12.85
N LEU A 324 -18.73 2.00 -13.34
CA LEU A 324 -17.40 2.57 -13.10
C LEU A 324 -17.20 3.89 -13.88
N PRO A 325 -16.45 4.87 -13.34
CA PRO A 325 -16.03 6.06 -14.07
C PRO A 325 -15.29 5.73 -15.37
N ASP A 326 -15.45 6.59 -16.37
CA ASP A 326 -14.72 6.50 -17.62
C ASP A 326 -13.21 6.76 -17.44
N TYR A 327 -12.42 6.38 -18.45
CA TYR A 327 -11.04 6.85 -18.58
C TYR A 327 -11.00 8.35 -18.92
N HIS A 328 -9.88 8.99 -18.59
CA HIS A 328 -9.67 10.39 -18.96
C HIS A 328 -9.76 10.58 -20.48
N GLU A 329 -10.50 11.61 -20.92
CA GLU A 329 -10.92 11.82 -22.32
C GLU A 329 -9.77 11.94 -23.34
N SER A 330 -8.55 12.16 -22.87
CA SER A 330 -7.32 12.17 -23.68
C SER A 330 -6.94 10.82 -24.28
N ILE A 331 -7.55 9.70 -23.85
CA ILE A 331 -7.03 8.36 -24.15
C ILE A 331 -7.12 8.01 -25.65
N VAL A 332 -5.94 7.79 -26.27
CA VAL A 332 -5.83 7.49 -27.70
C VAL A 332 -5.97 5.99 -27.97
N TYR A 333 -6.99 5.58 -28.74
CA TYR A 333 -7.23 4.18 -29.11
C TYR A 333 -6.61 3.75 -30.45
N ASP A 334 -6.27 4.68 -31.36
CA ASP A 334 -5.66 4.36 -32.67
C ASP A 334 -4.14 4.53 -32.65
N ASN A 335 -3.40 3.51 -33.09
CA ASN A 335 -1.93 3.54 -33.14
C ASN A 335 -1.38 4.49 -34.22
N LYS A 336 -2.22 5.02 -35.13
CA LYS A 336 -1.77 5.92 -36.21
C LYS A 336 -1.20 7.26 -35.73
N GLU A 337 -1.66 7.75 -34.58
CA GLU A 337 -1.33 9.10 -34.09
C GLU A 337 -0.27 9.08 -32.96
N VAL A 338 0.08 7.90 -32.45
CA VAL A 338 1.04 7.74 -31.35
C VAL A 338 2.45 7.56 -31.89
N ALA A 339 3.37 8.47 -31.54
CA ALA A 339 4.75 8.41 -31.99
C ALA A 339 5.48 7.14 -31.49
N LEU A 340 6.20 6.48 -32.39
CA LEU A 340 7.10 5.35 -32.06
C LEU A 340 8.40 5.80 -31.37
N ARG A 341 8.66 7.11 -31.33
CA ARG A 341 9.79 7.78 -30.67
C ARG A 341 9.28 9.14 -30.21
N PRO A 342 8.77 9.27 -28.98
CA PRO A 342 8.16 10.51 -28.51
C PRO A 342 9.18 11.65 -28.40
N VAL A 343 8.70 12.88 -28.62
CA VAL A 343 9.51 14.11 -28.58
C VAL A 343 8.89 15.09 -27.57
N ALA A 344 9.71 15.59 -26.65
CA ALA A 344 9.30 16.60 -25.68
C ALA A 344 8.86 17.90 -26.37
N GLY A 345 7.72 18.45 -25.95
CA GLY A 345 7.06 19.58 -26.60
C GLY A 345 6.21 19.20 -27.83
N VAL A 346 6.06 17.91 -28.14
CA VAL A 346 5.18 17.40 -29.21
C VAL A 346 4.26 16.29 -28.70
N ASP A 347 4.84 15.20 -28.18
CA ASP A 347 4.09 14.02 -27.70
C ASP A 347 3.85 14.03 -26.18
N PHE A 348 4.61 14.86 -25.46
CA PHE A 348 4.52 15.08 -24.01
C PHE A 348 5.10 16.46 -23.65
N PRO A 349 4.67 17.10 -22.55
CA PRO A 349 5.16 18.43 -22.18
C PRO A 349 6.65 18.43 -21.81
N VAL A 350 7.32 19.58 -22.01
CA VAL A 350 8.68 19.81 -21.51
C VAL A 350 8.64 20.01 -20.00
N ASN A 351 9.33 19.17 -19.24
CA ASN A 351 9.32 19.24 -17.79
C ASN A 351 10.36 20.24 -17.26
N GLU A 352 9.92 21.48 -17.04
CA GLU A 352 10.73 22.59 -16.55
C GLU A 352 10.88 22.54 -15.01
N PHE A 353 12.00 23.06 -14.48
CA PHE A 353 12.19 23.22 -13.03
C PHE A 353 11.63 24.56 -12.55
N LEU A 354 10.70 24.52 -11.60
CA LEU A 354 10.16 25.69 -10.90
C LEU A 354 10.82 25.86 -9.52
N ASP A 355 11.00 27.10 -9.09
CA ASP A 355 11.61 27.39 -7.79
C ASP A 355 10.68 27.02 -6.62
N VAL A 356 11.23 26.37 -5.59
CA VAL A 356 10.58 26.10 -4.30
C VAL A 356 11.29 26.96 -3.23
N PRO A 357 10.66 28.06 -2.76
CA PRO A 357 11.30 28.98 -1.82
C PRO A 357 11.63 28.33 -0.47
N ALA A 358 12.77 28.72 0.13
CA ALA A 358 13.14 28.27 1.47
C ALA A 358 12.08 28.67 2.50
N ALA A 359 11.53 27.69 3.23
CA ALA A 359 10.45 27.90 4.17
C ALA A 359 10.39 26.81 5.24
N LYS A 360 9.77 27.14 6.38
CA LYS A 360 9.37 26.14 7.37
C LYS A 360 8.03 25.52 6.96
N VAL A 361 7.93 24.20 7.10
CA VAL A 361 6.66 23.46 7.04
C VAL A 361 6.29 22.91 8.42
N GLN A 362 4.99 22.67 8.61
CA GLN A 362 4.45 21.92 9.74
C GLN A 362 3.72 20.70 9.17
N ILE A 363 3.94 19.54 9.79
CA ILE A 363 3.43 18.24 9.36
C ILE A 363 2.74 17.59 10.57
N GLY A 364 1.55 17.04 10.34
CA GLY A 364 0.71 16.40 11.34
C GLY A 364 -0.75 16.89 11.28
N LYS A 365 -1.69 15.95 11.43
CA LYS A 365 -3.14 16.17 11.47
C LYS A 365 -3.54 16.65 12.88
N PRO A 366 -4.34 17.73 13.01
CA PRO A 366 -4.90 18.10 14.31
C PRO A 366 -5.85 17.00 14.80
N ARG A 367 -5.75 16.60 16.08
CA ARG A 367 -6.59 15.52 16.65
C ARG A 367 -8.05 15.93 16.88
N ASP A 368 -8.35 17.22 16.76
CA ASP A 368 -9.69 17.82 16.76
C ASP A 368 -10.22 18.09 15.34
N PHE A 369 -9.41 17.85 14.29
CA PHE A 369 -9.85 17.96 12.90
C PHE A 369 -11.01 16.98 12.63
N PRO A 370 -12.10 17.39 11.97
CA PRO A 370 -13.38 16.68 12.05
C PRO A 370 -13.52 15.58 10.99
N SER A 371 -12.42 14.91 10.68
CA SER A 371 -12.29 13.87 9.67
C SER A 371 -11.77 12.60 10.32
N PHE A 372 -11.97 11.45 9.69
CA PHE A 372 -11.12 10.30 10.01
C PHE A 372 -9.65 10.64 9.70
N GLY A 373 -8.73 9.91 10.31
CA GLY A 373 -7.29 9.99 10.07
C GLY A 373 -6.59 8.76 10.61
N TRP A 374 -5.57 8.27 9.92
CA TRP A 374 -4.74 7.18 10.39
C TRP A 374 -3.80 7.63 11.52
N ASP A 375 -3.38 6.67 12.35
CA ASP A 375 -2.60 6.93 13.56
C ASP A 375 -1.26 7.63 13.27
N ASN A 376 -0.61 7.29 12.15
CA ASN A 376 0.64 7.88 11.66
C ASN A 376 0.54 9.34 11.17
N GLU A 377 -0.67 9.84 10.94
CA GLU A 377 -0.92 11.22 10.51
C GLU A 377 -0.94 12.16 11.71
N TYR A 378 -1.26 11.65 12.90
CA TYR A 378 -1.34 12.45 14.11
C TYR A 378 0.03 12.60 14.80
N GLY A 379 0.29 13.81 15.28
CA GLY A 379 1.55 14.23 15.86
C GLY A 379 1.87 15.64 15.39
N HIS A 380 3.10 16.09 15.59
CA HIS A 380 3.56 17.37 15.08
C HIS A 380 5.07 17.35 14.80
N ARG A 381 5.45 17.71 13.58
CA ARG A 381 6.85 17.93 13.19
C ARG A 381 6.98 19.25 12.42
N GLU A 382 7.93 20.08 12.84
CA GLU A 382 8.40 21.21 12.05
C GLU A 382 9.67 20.83 11.30
N VAL A 383 9.77 21.21 10.02
CA VAL A 383 11.00 21.03 9.21
C VAL A 383 11.32 22.34 8.49
N ASN A 384 12.60 22.73 8.48
CA ASN A 384 13.06 23.90 7.72
C ASN A 384 13.60 23.42 6.38
N VAL A 385 12.88 23.69 5.29
CA VAL A 385 13.26 23.27 3.95
C VAL A 385 14.14 24.37 3.32
N PRO A 386 15.34 24.05 2.83
CA PRO A 386 16.16 24.99 2.07
C PRO A 386 15.54 25.28 0.70
N ALA A 387 15.97 26.36 0.04
CA ALA A 387 15.52 26.63 -1.33
C ALA A 387 16.04 25.53 -2.28
N CYS A 388 15.14 24.99 -3.09
CA CYS A 388 15.43 24.02 -4.14
C CYS A 388 14.59 24.35 -5.37
N ARG A 389 14.65 23.53 -6.41
CA ARG A 389 13.72 23.58 -7.56
C ARG A 389 13.10 22.21 -7.75
N ALA A 390 11.88 22.13 -8.28
CA ALA A 390 11.23 20.85 -8.56
C ALA A 390 10.64 20.85 -9.99
N ASN A 391 10.58 19.67 -10.61
CA ASN A 391 9.91 19.50 -11.90
C ASN A 391 8.45 19.99 -11.81
N LYS A 392 8.04 20.81 -12.77
CA LYS A 392 6.67 21.35 -12.89
C LYS A 392 5.60 20.24 -12.91
N PHE A 393 5.93 19.15 -13.59
CA PHE A 393 5.06 17.99 -13.80
C PHE A 393 5.67 16.74 -13.15
N LEU A 394 4.84 15.73 -12.88
CA LEU A 394 5.33 14.36 -12.68
C LEU A 394 6.14 13.91 -13.92
N VAL A 395 7.13 13.03 -13.73
CA VAL A 395 7.89 12.48 -14.85
C VAL A 395 6.95 11.64 -15.72
N SER A 396 6.78 12.04 -16.99
CA SER A 396 5.85 11.39 -17.92
C SER A 396 6.43 10.11 -18.53
N ASN A 397 5.58 9.27 -19.13
CA ASN A 397 6.03 8.10 -19.91
C ASN A 397 7.00 8.51 -21.03
N GLY A 398 6.80 9.68 -21.64
CA GLY A 398 7.71 10.26 -22.64
C GLY A 398 9.06 10.70 -22.07
N GLU A 399 9.10 11.36 -20.90
CA GLU A 399 10.36 11.72 -20.24
C GLU A 399 11.11 10.46 -19.77
N PHE A 400 10.38 9.45 -19.27
CA PHE A 400 10.94 8.16 -18.85
C PHE A 400 11.40 7.29 -20.04
N TYR A 401 10.85 7.47 -21.24
CA TYR A 401 11.29 6.79 -22.46
C TYR A 401 12.76 7.12 -22.79
N ASP A 402 13.22 8.34 -22.55
CA ASP A 402 14.63 8.69 -22.73
C ASP A 402 15.55 7.83 -21.84
N PHE A 403 15.15 7.55 -20.59
CA PHE A 403 15.91 6.68 -19.67
C PHE A 403 15.92 5.21 -20.14
N VAL A 404 14.77 4.70 -20.60
CA VAL A 404 14.66 3.33 -21.16
C VAL A 404 15.50 3.19 -22.45
N ARG A 405 15.42 4.17 -23.37
CA ARG A 405 16.16 4.18 -24.64
C ARG A 405 17.67 4.26 -24.41
N ASP A 406 18.11 5.11 -23.50
CA ASP A 406 19.53 5.36 -23.23
C ASP A 406 20.18 4.28 -22.35
N GLY A 407 19.51 3.13 -22.15
CA GLY A 407 20.06 1.97 -21.45
C GLY A 407 19.99 2.05 -19.93
N GLY A 408 19.08 2.85 -19.35
CA GLY A 408 18.96 3.07 -17.91
C GLY A 408 18.79 1.80 -17.07
N TYR A 409 18.11 0.78 -17.60
CA TYR A 409 17.96 -0.53 -16.97
C TYR A 409 19.17 -1.46 -17.18
N LEU A 410 20.14 -1.09 -18.02
CA LEU A 410 21.32 -1.90 -18.33
C LEU A 410 22.60 -1.44 -17.61
N GLU A 411 22.62 -0.19 -17.15
CA GLU A 411 23.77 0.46 -16.52
C GLU A 411 23.68 0.40 -14.98
N PRO A 412 24.52 -0.41 -14.29
CA PRO A 412 24.40 -0.62 -12.84
C PRO A 412 24.64 0.63 -12.00
N SER A 413 25.45 1.60 -12.46
CA SER A 413 25.80 2.79 -11.68
C SER A 413 24.62 3.73 -11.41
N TYR A 414 23.51 3.57 -12.14
CA TYR A 414 22.26 4.28 -11.84
C TYR A 414 21.47 3.65 -10.68
N TRP A 415 21.79 2.46 -10.23
CA TRP A 415 21.01 1.74 -9.22
C TRP A 415 21.70 1.82 -7.84
N SER A 416 21.03 1.38 -6.78
CA SER A 416 21.71 0.96 -5.55
C SER A 416 21.99 -0.54 -5.64
N GLU A 417 22.77 -1.10 -4.71
CA GLU A 417 23.04 -2.54 -4.67
C GLU A 417 21.73 -3.34 -4.61
N LEU A 418 20.89 -3.09 -3.59
CA LEU A 418 19.56 -3.70 -3.44
C LEU A 418 18.62 -3.46 -4.64
N SER A 419 18.64 -2.25 -5.24
CA SER A 419 17.75 -1.96 -6.36
C SER A 419 18.22 -2.59 -7.67
N TRP A 420 19.53 -2.80 -7.84
CA TRP A 420 20.09 -3.60 -8.92
C TRP A 420 19.80 -5.09 -8.74
N GLU A 421 19.90 -5.63 -7.52
CA GLU A 421 19.52 -7.00 -7.20
C GLU A 421 18.05 -7.28 -7.55
N TRP A 422 17.13 -6.42 -7.08
CA TRP A 422 15.71 -6.48 -7.45
C TRP A 422 15.51 -6.45 -8.97
N ARG A 423 16.15 -5.49 -9.65
CA ARG A 423 16.03 -5.29 -11.10
C ARG A 423 16.55 -6.50 -11.88
N CYS A 424 17.61 -7.14 -11.39
CA CYS A 424 18.18 -8.37 -11.96
C CYS A 424 17.29 -9.60 -11.70
N PHE A 425 16.76 -9.78 -10.48
CA PHE A 425 15.84 -10.87 -10.15
C PHE A 425 14.55 -10.81 -10.98
N ARG A 426 13.93 -9.63 -11.06
CA ARG A 426 12.75 -9.39 -11.90
C ARG A 426 13.07 -9.38 -13.40
N ASN A 427 14.35 -9.40 -13.79
CA ASN A 427 14.82 -9.33 -15.19
C ASN A 427 14.23 -8.13 -15.98
N THR A 428 13.90 -7.04 -15.28
CA THR A 428 13.16 -5.91 -15.87
C THR A 428 14.07 -5.02 -16.72
N LYS A 429 13.46 -4.38 -17.73
CA LYS A 429 14.11 -3.67 -18.85
C LYS A 429 13.40 -2.37 -19.24
N TRP A 430 12.23 -2.14 -18.67
CA TRP A 430 11.30 -1.02 -18.88
C TRP A 430 10.19 -1.13 -17.80
N PRO A 431 9.38 -0.08 -17.54
CA PRO A 431 8.33 -0.11 -16.52
C PRO A 431 7.36 -1.28 -16.68
N ALA A 432 6.92 -1.90 -15.58
CA ALA A 432 6.14 -3.14 -15.61
C ALA A 432 4.90 -3.12 -16.52
N PHE A 433 4.23 -1.97 -16.61
CA PHE A 433 2.98 -1.78 -17.35
C PHE A 433 3.17 -1.38 -18.82
N TRP A 434 4.42 -1.33 -19.33
CA TRP A 434 4.70 -1.14 -20.75
C TRP A 434 4.72 -2.50 -21.48
N ALA A 435 3.62 -2.82 -22.16
CA ALA A 435 3.49 -4.01 -23.00
C ALA A 435 4.31 -3.86 -24.29
N GLN A 436 5.15 -4.84 -24.63
CA GLN A 436 6.01 -4.78 -25.83
C GLN A 436 5.21 -4.99 -27.12
N ASP A 437 5.27 -4.02 -28.04
CA ASP A 437 4.54 -4.03 -29.32
C ASP A 437 5.49 -4.24 -30.52
N GLY A 438 6.25 -5.33 -30.51
CA GLY A 438 7.16 -5.66 -31.60
C GLY A 438 8.31 -6.59 -31.20
N PRO A 439 9.33 -6.75 -32.06
CA PRO A 439 10.52 -7.53 -31.74
C PRO A 439 11.25 -6.96 -30.51
N SER A 440 11.86 -7.83 -29.70
CA SER A 440 12.71 -7.43 -28.57
C SER A 440 13.80 -6.45 -29.01
N GLY A 441 13.96 -5.35 -28.27
CA GLY A 441 14.91 -4.28 -28.59
C GLY A 441 14.41 -3.25 -29.62
N SER A 442 13.17 -3.37 -30.11
CA SER A 442 12.59 -2.35 -31.01
C SER A 442 12.17 -1.04 -30.32
N HIS A 443 12.15 -1.02 -28.98
CA HIS A 443 11.60 0.07 -28.14
C HIS A 443 10.18 0.51 -28.53
N ARG A 444 9.39 -0.41 -29.11
CA ARG A 444 7.95 -0.24 -29.35
C ARG A 444 7.15 -0.78 -28.17
N PHE A 445 6.23 0.04 -27.67
CA PHE A 445 5.41 -0.27 -26.50
C PHE A 445 3.94 0.08 -26.73
N LYS A 446 3.11 -0.44 -25.82
CA LYS A 446 1.71 -0.11 -25.53
C LYS A 446 1.58 0.00 -24.01
N LEU A 447 0.55 0.69 -23.53
CA LEU A 447 0.32 0.87 -22.10
C LEU A 447 -0.78 -0.09 -21.61
N ARG A 448 -0.51 -0.85 -20.55
CA ARG A 448 -1.53 -1.55 -19.77
C ARG A 448 -2.31 -0.50 -18.97
N ALA A 449 -3.57 -0.27 -19.34
CA ALA A 449 -4.56 0.43 -18.52
C ALA A 449 -5.32 -0.60 -17.67
N MET A 450 -6.25 -0.18 -16.81
CA MET A 450 -7.02 -1.06 -15.91
C MET A 450 -7.70 -2.26 -16.62
N PHE A 451 -8.33 -2.02 -17.76
CA PHE A 451 -9.22 -2.95 -18.48
C PHE A 451 -8.73 -3.24 -19.90
N ASP A 452 -7.69 -2.54 -20.36
CA ASP A 452 -7.23 -2.52 -21.74
C ASP A 452 -5.70 -2.58 -21.86
N VAL A 453 -5.22 -2.86 -23.08
CA VAL A 453 -3.84 -2.60 -23.51
C VAL A 453 -3.88 -1.64 -24.69
N VAL A 454 -3.72 -0.35 -24.39
CA VAL A 454 -3.91 0.78 -25.32
C VAL A 454 -2.59 1.21 -25.98
N PRO A 455 -2.63 1.99 -27.08
CA PRO A 455 -1.47 2.76 -27.55
C PRO A 455 -0.78 3.54 -26.42
N MET A 456 0.51 3.85 -26.56
CA MET A 456 1.25 4.58 -25.51
C MET A 456 0.72 5.99 -25.27
N GLN A 457 0.35 6.28 -24.01
CA GLN A 457 -0.04 7.60 -23.56
C GLN A 457 1.19 8.35 -23.05
N TRP A 458 1.98 8.95 -23.95
CA TRP A 458 3.30 9.52 -23.64
C TRP A 458 3.27 10.69 -22.65
N SER A 459 2.18 11.46 -22.63
CA SER A 459 1.96 12.59 -21.73
C SER A 459 1.45 12.21 -20.33
N TRP A 460 0.99 10.97 -20.13
CA TRP A 460 0.59 10.46 -18.81
C TRP A 460 1.82 10.24 -17.91
N PRO A 461 1.70 10.27 -16.57
CA PRO A 461 2.79 9.96 -15.65
C PRO A 461 3.38 8.57 -15.89
N ALA A 462 4.69 8.43 -15.69
CA ALA A 462 5.37 7.13 -15.72
C ALA A 462 5.10 6.39 -14.40
N GLN A 463 4.29 5.33 -14.46
CA GLN A 463 4.00 4.47 -13.32
C GLN A 463 5.19 3.54 -13.05
N VAL A 464 5.87 3.76 -11.92
CA VAL A 464 7.14 3.09 -11.56
C VAL A 464 7.27 2.90 -10.05
N ASN A 465 8.13 1.99 -9.61
CA ASN A 465 8.48 1.89 -8.19
C ASN A 465 9.62 2.86 -7.80
N ARG A 466 9.91 2.98 -6.50
CA ARG A 466 10.95 3.89 -5.99
C ARG A 466 12.35 3.56 -6.50
N HIS A 467 12.64 2.27 -6.71
CA HIS A 467 13.91 1.81 -7.28
C HIS A 467 14.15 2.36 -8.70
N GLU A 468 13.15 2.28 -9.57
CA GLU A 468 13.17 2.81 -10.94
C GLU A 468 13.23 4.35 -10.95
N ALA A 469 12.48 5.00 -10.06
CA ALA A 469 12.47 6.46 -9.89
C ALA A 469 13.85 7.01 -9.46
N GLN A 470 14.49 6.39 -8.45
CA GLN A 470 15.84 6.79 -8.02
C GLN A 470 16.90 6.57 -9.13
N ALA A 471 16.74 5.52 -9.95
CA ALA A 471 17.64 5.25 -11.06
C ALA A 471 17.52 6.30 -12.17
N PHE A 472 16.30 6.77 -12.45
CA PHE A 472 16.08 7.92 -13.33
C PHE A 472 16.79 9.18 -12.83
N CYS A 473 16.67 9.51 -11.53
CA CYS A 473 17.37 10.67 -10.95
C CYS A 473 18.90 10.57 -11.11
N LYS A 474 19.50 9.39 -10.86
CA LYS A 474 20.93 9.16 -11.07
C LYS A 474 21.37 9.26 -12.54
N TRP A 475 20.54 8.81 -13.48
CA TRP A 475 20.78 8.99 -14.92
C TRP A 475 20.70 10.47 -15.34
N LYS A 476 19.71 11.22 -14.84
CA LYS A 476 19.59 12.68 -15.05
C LYS A 476 20.81 13.41 -14.46
N GLN A 477 21.30 12.95 -13.31
CA GLN A 477 22.52 13.45 -12.63
C GLN A 477 23.81 13.16 -13.41
N ALA A 478 23.93 11.98 -14.04
CA ALA A 478 25.09 11.65 -14.86
C ALA A 478 25.25 12.63 -16.05
N LYS A 479 24.12 13.05 -16.63
CA LYS A 479 24.03 14.03 -17.73
C LYS A 479 24.22 15.50 -17.31
N GLN A 480 24.08 15.83 -16.02
CA GLN A 480 24.20 17.22 -15.53
C GLN A 480 25.63 17.76 -15.71
N ALA A 481 25.76 18.97 -16.26
CA ALA A 481 27.01 19.66 -16.48
C ALA A 481 27.53 20.40 -15.22
N ASP A 482 26.66 21.08 -14.47
CA ASP A 482 27.05 21.73 -13.21
C ASP A 482 27.13 20.67 -12.10
N LYS A 483 28.35 20.27 -11.74
CA LYS A 483 28.57 19.27 -10.68
C LYS A 483 28.29 19.78 -9.26
N LYS A 484 27.88 21.05 -9.07
CA LYS A 484 27.25 21.55 -7.82
C LYS A 484 25.74 21.33 -7.78
N VAL A 485 25.12 20.78 -8.82
CA VAL A 485 23.68 20.44 -8.83
C VAL A 485 23.47 18.96 -8.52
N VAL A 486 22.39 18.63 -7.81
CA VAL A 486 22.01 17.27 -7.39
C VAL A 486 20.55 17.02 -7.73
N TYR A 487 20.26 15.91 -8.42
CA TYR A 487 18.91 15.39 -8.61
C TYR A 487 18.57 14.25 -7.64
N HIS A 488 17.41 14.35 -6.99
CA HIS A 488 16.84 13.34 -6.09
C HIS A 488 15.31 13.30 -6.22
N LEU A 489 14.64 12.37 -5.52
CA LEU A 489 13.17 12.38 -5.44
C LEU A 489 12.68 13.51 -4.53
N THR A 490 11.38 13.80 -4.55
CA THR A 490 10.77 14.74 -3.61
C THR A 490 10.94 14.29 -2.15
N THR A 491 10.63 15.17 -1.20
CA THR A 491 10.48 14.80 0.21
C THR A 491 9.11 15.23 0.71
N GLU A 492 8.60 14.60 1.76
CA GLU A 492 7.33 15.01 2.39
C GLU A 492 7.35 16.52 2.75
N PRO A 493 8.43 17.09 3.32
CA PRO A 493 8.56 18.55 3.50
C PRO A 493 8.57 19.38 2.21
N ILE A 494 9.18 18.91 1.12
CA ILE A 494 9.19 19.64 -0.17
C ILE A 494 7.82 19.57 -0.83
N HIS A 495 7.15 18.42 -0.78
CA HIS A 495 5.77 18.24 -1.23
C HIS A 495 4.81 19.21 -0.53
N GLN A 496 4.96 19.40 0.79
CA GLN A 496 4.20 20.41 1.54
C GLN A 496 4.45 21.86 1.07
N LEU A 497 5.60 22.16 0.44
CA LEU A 497 5.85 23.49 -0.13
C LEU A 497 5.31 23.70 -1.54
N MET A 498 5.13 22.64 -2.35
CA MET A 498 4.54 22.75 -3.69
C MET A 498 3.01 23.00 -3.67
N ARG A 499 2.35 22.60 -2.57
CA ARG A 499 0.90 22.77 -2.31
C ARG A 499 0.49 24.24 -2.19
N ASP A 500 -0.78 24.52 -2.50
CA ASP A 500 -1.37 25.83 -2.23
C ASP A 500 -1.57 26.09 -0.73
N ALA A 501 -1.65 27.38 -0.37
CA ALA A 501 -1.83 27.81 1.01
C ALA A 501 -3.10 27.22 1.66
N LYS A 502 -4.12 26.87 0.87
CA LYS A 502 -5.34 26.20 1.36
C LYS A 502 -5.06 24.76 1.80
N ASP A 503 -4.44 23.93 0.95
CA ASP A 503 -4.16 22.51 1.24
C ASP A 503 -3.06 22.31 2.30
N ARG A 504 -2.32 23.38 2.62
CA ARG A 504 -1.36 23.44 3.74
C ARG A 504 -1.98 23.87 5.07
N SER A 505 -3.24 24.32 5.08
CA SER A 505 -3.87 24.93 6.25
C SER A 505 -4.62 23.90 7.10
N ALA A 506 -4.79 24.21 8.39
CA ALA A 506 -5.66 23.46 9.29
C ALA A 506 -7.16 23.84 9.15
N ASP A 507 -7.55 24.65 8.16
CA ASP A 507 -8.97 24.95 7.91
C ASP A 507 -9.70 23.69 7.41
N VAL A 508 -10.84 23.39 8.02
CA VAL A 508 -11.72 22.27 7.63
C VAL A 508 -12.22 22.45 6.20
N ASN A 509 -12.59 23.68 5.82
CA ASN A 509 -13.18 24.02 4.53
C ASN A 509 -12.19 23.96 3.35
N SER A 510 -10.93 23.58 3.63
CA SER A 510 -9.86 23.46 2.62
C SER A 510 -9.39 22.02 2.39
N ASP A 511 -9.95 21.03 3.09
CA ASP A 511 -9.76 19.62 2.71
C ASP A 511 -10.87 19.24 1.72
N ASP A 512 -10.49 18.96 0.48
CA ASP A 512 -11.47 18.80 -0.61
C ASP A 512 -12.38 17.58 -0.39
N ILE A 513 -11.95 16.57 0.38
CA ILE A 513 -12.80 15.43 0.76
C ILE A 513 -13.93 15.79 1.72
N LEU A 514 -13.87 16.92 2.45
CA LEU A 514 -14.97 17.43 3.28
C LEU A 514 -15.82 18.48 2.54
N ALA A 515 -15.21 19.18 1.59
CA ALA A 515 -15.82 20.30 0.86
C ALA A 515 -16.43 19.93 -0.50
N LEU A 516 -16.26 18.68 -0.99
CA LEU A 516 -16.73 18.24 -2.31
C LEU A 516 -18.25 18.45 -2.48
N PRO A 517 -18.70 19.20 -3.52
CA PRO A 517 -20.12 19.39 -3.80
C PRO A 517 -20.84 18.10 -4.15
N GLU A 518 -22.14 18.03 -3.84
CA GLU A 518 -22.98 16.89 -4.22
C GLU A 518 -23.02 16.69 -5.75
N VAL A 519 -23.02 15.42 -6.18
CA VAL A 519 -23.14 14.99 -7.58
C VAL A 519 -22.07 15.62 -8.51
N THR A 520 -20.87 15.88 -8.00
CA THR A 520 -19.74 16.43 -8.77
C THR A 520 -18.47 15.63 -8.49
N SER A 521 -17.69 15.27 -9.53
CA SER A 521 -16.40 14.60 -9.36
C SER A 521 -15.31 15.56 -8.85
N MET A 522 -14.28 15.04 -8.19
CA MET A 522 -13.21 15.87 -7.63
C MET A 522 -12.40 16.60 -8.72
N ALA A 523 -12.23 16.00 -9.89
CA ALA A 523 -11.62 16.65 -11.05
C ALA A 523 -12.47 17.84 -11.53
N ALA A 524 -13.80 17.68 -11.64
CA ALA A 524 -14.70 18.75 -12.06
C ALA A 524 -14.85 19.87 -11.00
N ALA A 525 -14.84 19.52 -9.72
CA ALA A 525 -15.00 20.48 -8.61
C ALA A 525 -13.71 21.24 -8.27
N THR A 526 -12.54 20.60 -8.36
CA THR A 526 -11.28 21.10 -7.77
C THR A 526 -10.06 21.04 -8.70
N GLY A 527 -10.17 20.40 -9.87
CA GLY A 527 -9.03 20.20 -10.77
C GLY A 527 -8.03 19.14 -10.31
N LYS A 528 -8.43 18.17 -9.48
CA LYS A 528 -7.57 17.07 -9.00
C LYS A 528 -8.11 15.71 -9.46
N ASN A 529 -7.28 14.89 -10.11
CA ASN A 529 -7.66 13.51 -10.50
C ASN A 529 -7.56 12.58 -9.27
N LEU A 530 -8.57 12.67 -8.40
CA LEU A 530 -8.74 11.96 -7.12
C LEU A 530 -10.19 11.46 -6.99
N ASN A 531 -10.49 10.72 -5.92
CA ASN A 531 -11.85 10.38 -5.49
C ASN A 531 -12.65 9.63 -6.58
N TRP A 532 -11.96 8.80 -7.38
CA TRP A 532 -12.51 8.09 -8.53
C TRP A 532 -13.13 9.02 -9.59
N SER A 533 -12.50 10.17 -9.87
CA SER A 533 -12.96 11.06 -10.96
C SER A 533 -12.80 10.44 -12.35
N TYR A 534 -11.80 9.57 -12.53
CA TYR A 534 -11.55 8.76 -13.73
C TYR A 534 -10.99 7.40 -13.31
N MET A 535 -11.15 6.37 -14.15
CA MET A 535 -10.51 5.05 -13.95
C MET A 535 -9.11 4.95 -14.58
N SER A 536 -8.45 6.08 -14.81
CA SER A 536 -7.10 6.16 -15.37
C SER A 536 -6.34 7.40 -14.90
N PHE A 537 -5.03 7.38 -15.13
CA PHE A 537 -4.22 8.59 -15.19
C PHE A 537 -4.76 9.57 -16.26
N SER A 538 -4.32 10.82 -16.13
CA SER A 538 -4.49 11.91 -17.09
C SER A 538 -3.11 12.40 -17.58
N PRO A 539 -3.02 13.17 -18.69
CA PRO A 539 -1.80 13.87 -19.05
C PRO A 539 -1.35 14.78 -17.91
N VAL A 540 -0.04 14.82 -17.64
CA VAL A 540 0.52 15.55 -16.48
C VAL A 540 0.29 17.07 -16.53
N ASP A 541 -0.13 17.59 -17.69
CA ASP A 541 -0.45 18.99 -17.97
C ASP A 541 -1.95 19.27 -18.21
N ALA A 542 -2.81 18.25 -18.12
CA ALA A 542 -4.25 18.39 -18.43
C ALA A 542 -5.05 19.14 -17.35
N LEU A 543 -4.70 18.95 -16.07
CA LEU A 543 -5.42 19.55 -14.95
C LEU A 543 -4.74 20.83 -14.44
N PRO A 544 -5.48 21.75 -13.77
CA PRO A 544 -4.95 23.03 -13.32
C PRO A 544 -3.76 22.90 -12.34
N PRO A 545 -2.73 23.77 -12.46
CA PRO A 545 -1.65 23.82 -11.48
C PRO A 545 -2.05 24.53 -10.18
N THR A 546 -1.25 24.32 -9.14
CA THR A 546 -1.22 25.19 -7.96
C THR A 546 -0.82 26.63 -8.31
N SER A 547 -1.01 27.58 -7.40
CA SER A 547 -0.59 28.98 -7.57
C SER A 547 0.91 29.18 -7.82
N GLN A 548 1.75 28.17 -7.54
CA GLN A 548 3.19 28.16 -7.84
C GLN A 548 3.52 27.52 -9.20
N GLY A 549 2.54 26.96 -9.91
CA GLY A 549 2.69 26.39 -11.25
C GLY A 549 2.89 24.87 -11.30
N PHE A 550 2.93 24.17 -10.15
CA PHE A 550 3.05 22.72 -10.09
C PHE A 550 1.72 22.03 -10.42
N HIS A 551 1.73 21.10 -11.36
CA HIS A 551 0.59 20.22 -11.65
C HIS A 551 0.72 18.92 -10.85
N ASP A 552 -0.39 18.22 -10.62
CA ASP A 552 -0.45 16.89 -9.98
C ASP A 552 0.31 16.80 -8.63
N VAL A 553 0.20 17.84 -7.80
CA VAL A 553 0.61 17.81 -6.36
C VAL A 553 -0.45 17.09 -5.50
N PHE A 554 -1.62 16.84 -6.08
CA PHE A 554 -2.67 16.00 -5.55
C PHE A 554 -3.38 15.29 -6.70
N GLY A 555 -3.48 13.97 -6.62
CA GLY A 555 -4.09 13.14 -7.65
C GLY A 555 -3.22 12.85 -8.86
N ASN A 556 -3.87 12.23 -9.84
CA ASN A 556 -3.25 11.55 -10.98
C ASN A 556 -2.43 10.35 -10.51
N ALA A 557 -1.24 10.56 -9.92
CA ALA A 557 -0.41 9.51 -9.36
C ALA A 557 0.31 9.97 -8.08
N TRP A 558 0.48 9.05 -7.13
CA TRP A 558 1.28 9.26 -5.92
C TRP A 558 2.74 9.65 -6.25
N GLU A 559 3.35 10.53 -5.46
CA GLU A 559 4.78 10.87 -5.54
C GLU A 559 5.62 10.05 -4.54
N TRP A 560 6.55 9.24 -5.05
CA TRP A 560 7.60 8.62 -4.23
C TRP A 560 8.55 9.64 -3.61
N CYS A 561 8.73 9.57 -2.29
CA CYS A 561 9.62 10.46 -1.53
C CYS A 561 10.98 9.80 -1.17
N GLU A 562 11.96 10.60 -0.72
CA GLU A 562 13.19 10.10 -0.08
C GLU A 562 13.02 9.75 1.41
N ASP A 563 11.96 10.23 2.06
CA ASP A 563 11.66 9.98 3.47
C ASP A 563 11.40 8.51 3.75
N MET A 564 11.98 7.99 4.84
CA MET A 564 11.59 6.69 5.39
C MET A 564 10.30 6.85 6.21
N PHE A 565 9.40 5.87 6.15
CA PHE A 565 8.16 5.94 6.92
C PHE A 565 8.47 5.88 8.42
N SER A 566 7.96 6.86 9.16
CA SER A 566 8.38 7.15 10.53
C SER A 566 7.29 7.85 11.33
N ALA A 567 7.29 7.59 12.64
CA ALA A 567 6.35 8.15 13.59
C ALA A 567 6.58 9.66 13.78
N LEU A 568 5.53 10.47 13.65
CA LEU A 568 5.58 11.89 14.01
C LEU A 568 5.71 12.04 15.54
N PRO A 569 6.39 13.07 16.06
CA PRO A 569 6.40 13.36 17.50
C PRO A 569 4.95 13.56 18.02
N GLY A 570 4.51 12.70 18.95
CA GLY A 570 3.11 12.68 19.42
C GLY A 570 2.19 11.68 18.68
N PHE A 571 2.74 10.85 17.80
CA PHE A 571 2.16 9.59 17.35
C PHE A 571 1.72 8.74 18.54
N ARG A 572 0.63 8.00 18.36
CA ARG A 572 0.15 6.96 19.28
C ARG A 572 -0.60 5.92 18.47
N VAL A 573 -0.19 4.66 18.61
CA VAL A 573 -0.86 3.47 18.08
C VAL A 573 -2.34 3.47 18.46
N HIS A 574 -3.25 3.22 17.50
CA HIS A 574 -4.69 3.22 17.78
C HIS A 574 -5.15 1.89 18.40
N PRO A 575 -5.88 1.89 19.53
CA PRO A 575 -6.20 0.66 20.28
C PRO A 575 -7.14 -0.32 19.57
N TYR A 576 -7.73 0.03 18.42
CA TYR A 576 -8.51 -0.91 17.61
C TYR A 576 -7.70 -1.56 16.48
N TYR A 577 -6.52 -1.02 16.14
CA TYR A 577 -5.69 -1.52 15.03
C TYR A 577 -4.22 -1.19 15.33
N ASP A 578 -3.58 -2.03 16.13
CA ASP A 578 -2.25 -1.78 16.69
C ASP A 578 -1.09 -2.11 15.74
N ASP A 579 -1.35 -2.86 14.67
CA ASP A 579 -0.38 -3.28 13.65
C ASP A 579 -0.47 -2.49 12.32
N PHE A 580 -1.27 -1.42 12.22
CA PHE A 580 -1.42 -0.66 10.97
C PHE A 580 -0.17 0.16 10.56
N SER A 581 0.49 0.82 11.52
CA SER A 581 1.64 1.70 11.24
C SER A 581 2.91 1.33 12.01
N GLU A 582 2.81 0.82 13.24
CA GLU A 582 3.98 0.52 14.09
C GLU A 582 4.98 -0.48 13.48
N PRO A 583 4.55 -1.58 12.81
CA PRO A 583 5.48 -2.52 12.18
C PRO A 583 6.35 -1.87 11.09
N CYS A 584 5.76 -0.97 10.30
CA CYS A 584 6.37 -0.34 9.13
C CYS A 584 7.36 0.79 9.46
N PHE A 585 7.55 1.13 10.74
CA PHE A 585 8.62 2.01 11.20
C PHE A 585 9.97 1.26 11.32
N ASP A 586 10.35 0.58 10.23
CA ASP A 586 11.48 -0.36 10.12
C ASP A 586 12.67 0.16 9.29
N GLY A 587 12.58 1.39 8.78
CA GLY A 587 13.57 1.99 7.89
C GLY A 587 13.62 1.41 6.47
N GLU A 588 12.74 0.46 6.13
CA GLU A 588 12.69 -0.22 4.84
C GLU A 588 11.46 0.17 4.00
N HIS A 589 10.48 0.84 4.61
CA HIS A 589 9.37 1.52 3.94
C HIS A 589 9.69 2.99 3.63
N ASN A 590 9.18 3.49 2.50
CA ASN A 590 9.27 4.89 2.12
C ASN A 590 7.90 5.54 1.93
N VAL A 591 7.84 6.83 2.22
CA VAL A 591 6.62 7.64 2.13
C VAL A 591 6.24 7.88 0.66
N ILE A 592 4.92 7.84 0.39
CA ILE A 592 4.30 8.37 -0.81
C ILE A 592 3.29 9.47 -0.45
N MET A 593 3.22 10.53 -1.27
CA MET A 593 2.34 11.69 -1.03
C MET A 593 1.45 12.00 -2.25
N GLY A 594 0.29 12.60 -2.02
CA GLY A 594 -0.55 13.24 -3.06
C GLY A 594 -1.77 12.45 -3.56
N GLY A 595 -1.80 11.12 -3.44
CA GLY A 595 -2.91 10.29 -3.95
C GLY A 595 -2.86 10.06 -5.46
N SER A 596 -3.55 9.02 -5.93
CA SER A 596 -3.74 8.68 -7.35
C SER A 596 -5.20 8.84 -7.81
N PHE A 597 -5.47 8.62 -9.09
CA PHE A 597 -6.84 8.54 -9.61
C PHE A 597 -7.73 7.52 -8.87
N ALA A 598 -7.14 6.44 -8.34
CA ALA A 598 -7.82 5.38 -7.60
C ALA A 598 -7.94 5.65 -6.09
N SER A 599 -7.21 6.63 -5.55
CA SER A 599 -7.32 7.09 -4.17
C SER A 599 -8.68 7.76 -3.91
N ALA A 600 -9.23 7.58 -2.70
CA ALA A 600 -10.50 8.16 -2.29
C ALA A 600 -10.58 8.33 -0.76
N GLY A 601 -11.21 9.41 -0.31
CA GLY A 601 -11.35 9.70 1.12
C GLY A 601 -10.00 9.95 1.81
N ASP A 602 -9.84 9.42 3.01
CA ASP A 602 -8.60 9.49 3.78
C ASP A 602 -7.46 8.68 3.14
N ASN A 603 -7.79 7.64 2.35
CA ASN A 603 -6.80 7.03 1.45
C ASN A 603 -6.47 7.99 0.30
N GLY A 604 -5.41 8.78 0.49
CA GLY A 604 -4.75 9.60 -0.54
C GLY A 604 -5.44 10.88 -0.97
N ALA A 605 -6.76 11.02 -0.82
CA ALA A 605 -7.46 12.24 -1.21
C ALA A 605 -7.54 13.32 -0.10
N SER A 606 -7.40 12.96 1.19
CA SER A 606 -7.18 13.96 2.25
C SER A 606 -5.82 14.63 2.07
N LYS A 607 -5.77 15.95 2.28
CA LYS A 607 -4.49 16.70 2.35
C LYS A 607 -3.53 16.18 3.44
N PHE A 608 -4.01 15.43 4.42
CA PHE A 608 -3.20 14.87 5.50
C PHE A 608 -2.63 13.47 5.24
N ALA A 609 -3.05 12.79 4.16
CA ALA A 609 -2.70 11.39 3.91
C ALA A 609 -1.18 11.14 3.87
N ARG A 610 -0.70 10.15 4.65
CA ARG A 610 0.71 9.71 4.72
C ARG A 610 0.82 8.20 4.51
N TYR A 611 0.96 7.77 3.26
CA TYR A 611 1.04 6.34 2.92
C TYR A 611 2.49 5.90 2.70
N HIS A 612 2.73 4.59 2.78
CA HIS A 612 4.07 4.02 2.79
C HIS A 612 4.12 2.63 2.17
N PHE A 613 5.19 2.34 1.44
CA PHE A 613 5.40 1.02 0.82
C PHE A 613 6.89 0.68 0.75
N ARG A 614 7.21 -0.62 0.65
CA ARG A 614 8.56 -1.09 0.31
C ARG A 614 8.95 -0.52 -1.07
N PRO A 615 10.20 -0.05 -1.29
CA PRO A 615 10.68 0.54 -2.55
C PRO A 615 10.47 -0.25 -3.85
N HIS A 616 10.19 -1.56 -3.73
CA HIS A 616 10.06 -2.48 -4.85
C HIS A 616 8.61 -2.77 -5.27
N PHE A 617 7.61 -2.48 -4.42
CA PHE A 617 6.20 -2.65 -4.78
C PHE A 617 5.78 -1.64 -5.84
N PHE A 618 4.92 -2.07 -6.77
CA PHE A 618 4.21 -1.15 -7.65
C PHE A 618 3.00 -0.59 -6.92
N GLN A 619 2.70 0.68 -7.20
CA GLN A 619 1.53 1.43 -6.75
C GLN A 619 1.04 2.29 -7.93
N HIS A 620 -0.06 3.04 -7.80
CA HIS A 620 -0.42 4.08 -8.78
C HIS A 620 0.44 5.33 -8.55
N ALA A 621 1.75 5.11 -8.59
CA ALA A 621 2.78 6.05 -8.19
C ALA A 621 3.69 6.37 -9.38
N GLY A 622 3.94 7.66 -9.55
CA GLY A 622 5.05 8.18 -10.32
C GLY A 622 6.04 8.86 -9.38
N PHE A 623 6.71 9.88 -9.88
CA PHE A 623 7.64 10.67 -9.08
C PHE A 623 7.90 12.03 -9.72
N ARG A 624 8.43 12.94 -8.90
CA ARG A 624 8.91 14.26 -9.30
C ARG A 624 10.38 14.38 -8.95
N VAL A 625 11.17 14.94 -9.87
CA VAL A 625 12.58 15.22 -9.62
C VAL A 625 12.70 16.55 -8.88
N VAL A 626 13.45 16.56 -7.79
CA VAL A 626 13.93 17.78 -7.14
C VAL A 626 15.38 18.04 -7.56
N GLU A 627 15.68 19.31 -7.80
CA GLU A 627 17.01 19.85 -8.00
C GLU A 627 17.45 20.64 -6.76
N GLN A 628 18.54 20.23 -6.13
CA GLN A 628 19.16 20.95 -5.02
C GLN A 628 20.60 21.31 -5.36
N ARG A 629 21.03 22.51 -4.95
CA ARG A 629 22.43 22.95 -5.08
C ARG A 629 23.24 22.52 -3.85
N MET A 630 24.42 21.95 -4.09
CA MET A 630 25.38 21.64 -3.03
C MET A 630 25.84 22.92 -2.32
N ASN A 631 26.01 22.81 -1.00
CA ASN A 631 26.78 23.76 -0.21
C ASN A 631 28.26 23.72 -0.63
N ASP A 632 29.07 24.72 -0.24
CA ASP A 632 30.48 24.80 -0.60
C ASP A 632 31.38 23.69 0.00
N ASP A 633 30.84 22.91 0.92
CA ASP A 633 31.46 21.72 1.49
C ASP A 633 31.02 20.40 0.83
N GLY A 634 30.24 20.48 -0.26
CA GLY A 634 29.81 19.32 -1.05
C GLY A 634 28.65 18.50 -0.49
N ALA A 635 28.00 18.98 0.57
CA ALA A 635 26.78 18.38 1.08
C ALA A 635 25.52 19.10 0.60
N ILE A 636 24.41 18.38 0.55
CA ILE A 636 23.05 18.95 0.51
C ILE A 636 22.34 18.74 1.85
N THR A 637 21.28 19.51 2.09
CA THR A 637 20.41 19.38 3.27
C THR A 637 19.10 18.73 2.85
N MET A 638 19.00 17.43 3.09
CA MET A 638 17.87 16.56 2.74
C MET A 638 16.77 16.69 3.82
N ALA A 639 15.97 17.76 3.71
CA ALA A 639 14.89 18.07 4.64
C ALA A 639 13.78 16.99 4.59
N THR A 640 13.70 16.17 5.64
CA THR A 640 12.90 14.92 5.69
C THR A 640 12.21 14.71 7.04
N THR A 641 11.16 13.89 7.07
CA THR A 641 10.39 13.57 8.28
C THR A 641 10.97 12.43 9.13
N ASP A 642 11.91 11.64 8.60
CA ASP A 642 12.53 10.52 9.32
C ASP A 642 13.75 10.89 10.18
N VAL A 643 14.35 12.08 9.97
CA VAL A 643 15.56 12.47 10.72
C VAL A 643 15.30 12.53 12.22
N ASN A 644 16.08 11.78 13.00
CA ASN A 644 15.92 11.61 14.45
C ASN A 644 14.50 11.14 14.84
N ALA A 645 13.94 10.18 14.12
CA ALA A 645 12.65 9.54 14.45
C ALA A 645 12.59 9.12 15.94
N PRO A 646 11.47 9.42 16.65
CA PRO A 646 11.41 9.29 18.10
C PRO A 646 11.26 7.82 18.56
N PRO A 647 12.08 7.36 19.53
CA PRO A 647 11.80 6.14 20.26
C PRO A 647 10.42 6.20 20.97
N PRO A 648 9.75 5.06 21.20
CA PRO A 648 10.24 3.68 21.05
C PRO A 648 10.18 3.11 19.62
N TYR A 649 9.51 3.80 18.70
CA TYR A 649 9.07 3.30 17.38
C TYR A 649 10.19 3.25 16.33
N VAL A 650 11.33 2.64 16.66
CA VAL A 650 12.50 2.51 15.77
C VAL A 650 12.92 1.05 15.72
N ASN A 651 12.39 0.32 14.73
CA ASN A 651 12.62 -1.11 14.56
C ASN A 651 13.85 -1.38 13.70
N GLY A 652 14.79 -2.19 14.20
CA GLY A 652 15.83 -2.86 13.41
C GLY A 652 16.90 -1.95 12.79
N ASN A 653 16.53 -1.19 11.75
CA ASN A 653 17.43 -0.34 10.98
C ASN A 653 17.48 1.11 11.51
N PRO A 654 18.62 1.81 11.36
CA PRO A 654 18.72 3.20 11.78
C PRO A 654 18.09 4.16 10.74
N PHE A 655 17.06 4.89 11.15
CA PHE A 655 16.60 6.12 10.47
C PHE A 655 17.74 7.16 10.39
N ARG A 656 17.56 8.21 9.55
CA ARG A 656 18.60 9.24 9.37
C ARG A 656 18.91 9.94 10.70
N SER A 657 20.20 10.00 11.07
CA SER A 657 20.68 10.80 12.21
C SER A 657 21.01 12.25 11.83
N SER A 658 20.89 12.63 10.56
CA SER A 658 21.17 13.97 10.07
C SER A 658 20.47 14.26 8.74
N GLU A 659 20.08 15.52 8.54
CA GLU A 659 19.64 16.06 7.24
C GLU A 659 20.83 16.22 6.27
N ARG A 660 22.08 16.21 6.75
CA ARG A 660 23.27 16.39 5.92
C ARG A 660 23.57 15.14 5.09
N VAL A 661 23.47 15.26 3.77
CA VAL A 661 23.91 14.22 2.83
C VAL A 661 25.13 14.73 2.05
N VAL A 662 26.30 14.13 2.27
CA VAL A 662 27.50 14.40 1.47
C VAL A 662 27.36 13.70 0.13
N VAL A 663 27.54 14.42 -0.98
CA VAL A 663 27.38 13.85 -2.32
C VAL A 663 28.74 13.45 -2.87
N SER A 664 28.85 12.19 -3.30
CA SER A 664 30.08 11.58 -3.80
C SER A 664 30.60 12.32 -5.03
N GLY A 665 31.70 13.05 -4.85
CA GLY A 665 32.28 13.98 -5.83
C GLY A 665 33.02 15.14 -5.16
N ALA A 666 32.61 15.53 -3.94
CA ALA A 666 33.31 16.50 -3.11
C ALA A 666 34.34 15.84 -2.17
N GLU A 667 35.24 15.02 -2.73
CA GLU A 667 36.42 14.57 -2.00
C GLU A 667 37.35 15.76 -1.74
N THR A 668 37.38 16.23 -0.49
CA THR A 668 38.59 16.89 0.01
C THR A 668 39.74 15.91 -0.14
N LYS A 669 40.91 16.39 -0.58
CA LYS A 669 42.13 15.56 -0.66
C LYS A 669 42.72 15.33 0.74
N GLY A 670 41.98 14.57 1.56
CA GLY A 670 42.40 14.01 2.83
C GLY A 670 42.11 12.51 2.79
N GLU A 671 43.13 11.74 2.42
CA GLU A 671 43.16 10.27 2.40
C GLU A 671 41.89 9.57 1.89
N THR A 672 41.89 9.32 0.57
CA THR A 672 40.99 8.34 -0.04
C THR A 672 41.25 6.95 0.54
N ALA A 673 40.58 6.64 1.65
CA ALA A 673 40.40 5.30 2.18
C ALA A 673 39.48 4.50 1.24
N GLY A 674 39.93 4.30 -0.01
CA GLY A 674 39.32 3.38 -0.94
C GLY A 674 39.31 2.01 -0.28
N THR A 675 38.11 1.47 -0.06
CA THR A 675 37.88 0.16 0.55
C THR A 675 38.33 -0.95 -0.39
N SER A 676 39.65 -1.12 -0.47
CA SER A 676 40.28 -2.38 -0.80
C SER A 676 39.66 -3.49 0.04
N CYS A 677 39.66 -4.73 -0.48
CA CYS A 677 39.14 -5.88 0.23
C CYS A 677 39.74 -5.97 1.65
N GLN A 678 41.01 -5.61 1.83
CA GLN A 678 41.67 -5.50 3.14
C GLN A 678 40.91 -4.59 4.11
N GLY A 679 40.57 -3.35 3.75
CA GLY A 679 39.88 -2.41 4.66
C GLY A 679 38.47 -2.88 5.03
N LEU A 680 37.74 -3.48 4.08
CA LEU A 680 36.45 -4.11 4.35
C LEU A 680 36.60 -5.34 5.27
N PHE A 681 37.62 -6.17 5.04
CA PHE A 681 37.89 -7.37 5.84
C PHE A 681 38.38 -7.03 7.26
N GLU A 682 39.11 -5.94 7.43
CA GLU A 682 39.49 -5.42 8.74
C GLU A 682 38.26 -4.96 9.53
N ASP A 683 37.29 -4.26 8.91
CA ASP A 683 36.05 -3.85 9.57
C ASP A 683 35.09 -5.03 9.85
N LEU A 684 34.92 -5.96 8.91
CA LEU A 684 34.11 -7.18 9.12
C LEU A 684 34.69 -8.05 10.24
N ARG A 685 36.02 -8.25 10.25
CA ARG A 685 36.72 -8.94 11.34
C ARG A 685 36.54 -8.23 12.67
N ARG A 686 36.72 -6.90 12.71
CA ARG A 686 36.52 -6.07 13.91
C ARG A 686 35.10 -6.19 14.47
N LYS A 687 34.07 -6.22 13.62
CA LYS A 687 32.66 -6.42 14.01
C LYS A 687 32.42 -7.83 14.55
N SER A 688 32.95 -8.86 13.89
CA SER A 688 32.91 -10.25 14.36
C SER A 688 33.57 -10.45 15.72
N GLU A 689 34.77 -9.90 15.91
CA GLU A 689 35.47 -9.90 17.21
C GLU A 689 34.65 -9.18 18.28
N GLN A 690 34.08 -8.01 18.00
CA GLN A 690 33.26 -7.28 18.97
C GLN A 690 31.99 -8.04 19.39
N ALA A 691 31.36 -8.80 18.49
CA ALA A 691 30.22 -9.66 18.84
C ALA A 691 30.65 -10.81 19.77
N LEU A 692 31.78 -11.48 19.47
CA LEU A 692 32.34 -12.53 20.31
C LEU A 692 32.81 -11.99 21.67
N GLU A 693 33.49 -10.85 21.71
CA GLU A 693 33.90 -10.17 22.96
C GLU A 693 32.68 -9.78 23.81
N SER A 694 31.56 -9.39 23.19
CA SER A 694 30.31 -9.08 23.91
C SER A 694 29.65 -10.32 24.53
N PHE A 695 29.63 -11.45 23.81
CA PHE A 695 29.19 -12.74 24.36
C PHE A 695 30.11 -13.24 25.48
N VAL A 696 31.42 -13.11 25.31
CA VAL A 696 32.41 -13.45 26.33
C VAL A 696 32.20 -12.60 27.59
N ALA A 697 32.02 -11.28 27.45
CA ALA A 697 31.82 -10.36 28.57
C ALA A 697 30.52 -10.63 29.35
N SER A 698 29.42 -10.96 28.68
CA SER A 698 28.16 -11.30 29.36
C SER A 698 28.27 -12.63 30.11
N SER A 699 28.82 -13.67 29.46
CA SER A 699 28.96 -15.02 30.02
C SER A 699 30.04 -15.17 31.10
N THR A 700 30.94 -14.20 31.28
CA THR A 700 31.96 -14.22 32.36
C THR A 700 31.85 -13.08 33.36
N SER A 701 30.69 -12.42 33.44
CA SER A 701 30.44 -11.30 34.37
C SER A 701 30.61 -11.66 35.86
N GLU A 702 30.50 -12.94 36.24
CA GLU A 702 30.70 -13.44 37.60
C GLU A 702 32.11 -13.98 37.92
N THR A 703 33.04 -14.03 36.96
CA THR A 703 34.36 -14.68 37.16
C THR A 703 35.53 -13.68 37.13
N SER A 704 36.45 -13.81 38.08
CA SER A 704 37.64 -12.94 38.22
C SER A 704 38.81 -13.34 37.31
N SER A 705 38.70 -14.45 36.60
CA SER A 705 39.67 -14.99 35.65
C SER A 705 39.34 -14.61 34.22
N LYS A 706 40.31 -14.13 33.43
CA LYS A 706 40.10 -13.95 31.98
C LYS A 706 39.81 -15.31 31.33
N PRO A 707 38.69 -15.46 30.58
CA PRO A 707 38.35 -16.73 29.94
C PRO A 707 39.34 -17.14 28.85
N LEU A 708 39.42 -18.45 28.64
CA LEU A 708 40.10 -19.06 27.49
C LEU A 708 39.09 -19.22 26.34
N VAL A 709 39.50 -18.92 25.11
CA VAL A 709 38.65 -19.05 23.91
C VAL A 709 39.27 -20.07 22.96
N ALA A 710 38.57 -21.17 22.73
CA ALA A 710 38.91 -22.21 21.76
C ALA A 710 38.31 -21.85 20.40
N ARG A 711 39.14 -21.36 19.46
CA ARG A 711 38.71 -20.86 18.13
C ARG A 711 38.78 -21.87 16.98
N ASP A 712 39.33 -23.07 17.25
CA ASP A 712 39.25 -24.23 16.34
C ASP A 712 38.26 -25.28 16.92
N GLY A 713 37.15 -24.79 17.47
CA GLY A 713 36.05 -25.56 18.03
C GLY A 713 36.43 -26.66 19.03
N THR A 714 35.69 -27.77 18.97
CA THR A 714 35.80 -28.91 19.89
C THR A 714 37.21 -29.51 19.98
N VAL A 715 38.00 -29.46 18.89
CA VAL A 715 39.38 -29.95 18.88
C VAL A 715 40.32 -29.00 19.64
N ALA A 716 40.09 -27.69 19.60
CA ALA A 716 40.79 -26.74 20.46
C ALA A 716 40.32 -26.85 21.92
N ALA A 717 39.01 -27.02 22.17
CA ALA A 717 38.46 -27.20 23.51
C ALA A 717 39.04 -28.46 24.20
N ALA A 718 39.15 -29.58 23.47
CA ALA A 718 39.73 -30.83 23.97
C ALA A 718 41.20 -30.70 24.42
N LYS A 719 41.96 -29.75 23.85
CA LYS A 719 43.33 -29.39 24.23
C LYS A 719 43.34 -28.41 25.42
N LEU A 720 42.56 -27.34 25.33
CA LEU A 720 42.54 -26.24 26.30
C LEU A 720 41.89 -26.60 27.64
N ARG A 721 40.95 -27.54 27.69
CA ARG A 721 40.27 -28.00 28.93
C ARG A 721 41.21 -28.50 30.06
N ARG A 722 42.48 -28.78 29.75
CA ARG A 722 43.53 -29.13 30.72
C ARG A 722 44.26 -27.92 31.33
N GLN A 723 44.13 -26.74 30.71
CA GLN A 723 44.76 -25.49 31.15
C GLN A 723 43.81 -24.66 32.01
N VAL A 724 42.51 -24.75 31.73
CA VAL A 724 41.42 -24.20 32.55
C VAL A 724 41.43 -24.85 33.94
N ARG A 725 41.30 -24.05 34.99
CA ARG A 725 41.21 -24.45 36.41
C ARG A 725 39.77 -24.42 36.91
N CYS A 726 39.48 -25.14 37.98
CA CYS A 726 38.17 -25.10 38.63
C CYS A 726 37.75 -23.65 38.96
N GLY A 727 36.57 -23.24 38.48
CA GLY A 727 36.02 -21.88 38.58
C GLY A 727 36.22 -21.00 37.34
N GLU A 728 37.17 -21.32 36.46
CA GLU A 728 37.44 -20.56 35.23
C GLU A 728 36.50 -20.97 34.08
N VAL A 729 36.39 -20.12 33.04
CA VAL A 729 35.49 -20.33 31.88
C VAL A 729 36.29 -20.58 30.59
N LEU A 730 35.81 -21.55 29.81
CA LEU A 730 36.23 -21.89 28.46
C LEU A 730 35.10 -21.60 27.47
N VAL A 731 35.34 -20.74 26.48
CA VAL A 731 34.40 -20.46 25.39
C VAL A 731 34.83 -21.22 24.14
N VAL A 732 33.89 -21.84 23.43
CA VAL A 732 34.14 -22.70 22.26
C VAL A 732 33.48 -22.11 21.01
N VAL A 733 34.27 -21.93 19.96
CA VAL A 733 33.89 -21.34 18.66
C VAL A 733 34.56 -22.14 17.53
N PRO A 734 33.82 -22.71 16.56
CA PRO A 734 32.41 -23.07 16.64
C PRO A 734 32.19 -24.26 17.61
N SER A 735 30.99 -24.36 18.16
CA SER A 735 30.57 -25.41 19.11
C SER A 735 29.70 -26.46 18.41
N ASP A 736 30.26 -27.64 18.13
CA ASP A 736 29.55 -28.77 17.51
C ASP A 736 28.86 -29.70 18.53
N GLU A 737 28.11 -30.70 18.04
CA GLU A 737 27.44 -31.74 18.86
C GLU A 737 28.39 -32.59 19.72
N ALA A 738 29.70 -32.59 19.43
CA ALA A 738 30.70 -33.29 20.23
C ALA A 738 31.28 -32.42 21.37
N THR A 739 30.99 -31.10 21.39
CA THR A 739 31.43 -30.18 22.45
C THR A 739 31.00 -30.65 23.85
N PRO A 740 29.73 -31.05 24.11
CA PRO A 740 29.30 -31.51 25.42
C PRO A 740 30.04 -32.79 25.84
N ALA A 741 30.15 -33.78 24.96
CA ALA A 741 30.87 -35.03 25.21
C ALA A 741 32.38 -34.85 25.49
N VAL A 742 32.96 -33.68 25.16
CA VAL A 742 34.34 -33.32 25.48
C VAL A 742 34.47 -32.59 26.82
N LEU A 743 33.37 -32.07 27.40
CA LEU A 743 33.40 -31.13 28.52
C LEU A 743 32.53 -31.54 29.74
N GLU A 744 31.36 -32.16 29.56
CA GLU A 744 30.35 -32.42 30.62
C GLU A 744 30.89 -33.16 31.87
N ASP A 745 31.87 -34.05 31.72
CA ASP A 745 32.52 -34.74 32.86
C ASP A 745 33.10 -33.79 33.93
N LYS A 746 33.46 -32.55 33.53
CA LYS A 746 34.21 -31.59 34.35
C LYS A 746 33.74 -30.14 34.23
N PHE A 747 32.82 -29.82 33.31
CA PHE A 747 32.38 -28.47 33.00
C PHE A 747 30.85 -28.37 32.96
N GLU A 748 30.35 -27.19 33.28
CA GLU A 748 28.95 -26.80 33.29
C GLU A 748 28.70 -25.74 32.21
N LEU A 749 27.67 -25.91 31.38
CA LEU A 749 27.29 -24.96 30.33
C LEU A 749 26.63 -23.72 30.96
N LEU A 750 27.19 -22.54 30.71
CA LEU A 750 26.65 -21.25 31.18
C LEU A 750 25.73 -20.57 30.17
N ALA A 751 26.13 -20.57 28.90
CA ALA A 751 25.45 -19.82 27.85
C ALA A 751 25.72 -20.41 26.45
N THR A 752 24.76 -20.22 25.56
CA THR A 752 24.86 -20.54 24.13
C THR A 752 24.33 -19.35 23.32
N ALA A 753 24.99 -18.98 22.23
CA ALA A 753 24.51 -17.98 21.27
C ALA A 753 25.08 -18.24 19.87
N GLU A 754 24.42 -17.72 18.83
CA GLU A 754 25.01 -17.58 17.50
C GLU A 754 25.82 -16.27 17.46
N VAL A 755 27.06 -16.31 16.95
CA VAL A 755 27.85 -15.09 16.69
C VAL A 755 28.43 -15.09 15.27
N PRO A 756 28.61 -13.90 14.65
CA PRO A 756 29.28 -13.80 13.35
C PRO A 756 30.79 -14.08 13.48
N VAL A 757 31.28 -15.13 12.82
CA VAL A 757 32.70 -15.49 12.74
C VAL A 757 33.26 -15.14 11.37
N PHE A 758 34.28 -14.28 11.33
CA PHE A 758 34.96 -13.88 10.12
C PHE A 758 36.08 -14.87 9.74
N THR A 759 36.02 -15.40 8.52
CA THR A 759 37.07 -16.24 7.91
C THR A 759 37.56 -15.59 6.62
N GLN A 760 38.87 -15.38 6.48
CA GLN A 760 39.48 -14.89 5.24
C GLN A 760 39.95 -16.08 4.39
N GLU A 761 39.43 -16.20 3.17
CA GLU A 761 39.73 -17.30 2.24
C GLU A 761 40.84 -16.90 1.25
N SER A 762 40.93 -15.63 0.88
CA SER A 762 42.01 -15.10 0.04
C SER A 762 42.27 -13.60 0.29
N ALA A 763 43.14 -12.98 -0.52
CA ALA A 763 43.36 -11.52 -0.47
C ALA A 763 42.13 -10.70 -0.92
N THR A 764 41.18 -11.32 -1.63
CA THR A 764 39.99 -10.67 -2.21
C THR A 764 38.68 -11.36 -1.83
N GLU A 765 38.72 -12.43 -1.03
CA GLU A 765 37.55 -13.22 -0.64
C GLU A 765 37.58 -13.54 0.85
N ALA A 766 36.46 -13.32 1.53
CA ALA A 766 36.24 -13.63 2.93
C ALA A 766 34.76 -13.89 3.17
N ARG A 767 34.47 -14.64 4.24
CA ARG A 767 33.14 -15.10 4.63
C ARG A 767 32.88 -14.70 6.08
N VAL A 768 31.63 -14.35 6.37
CA VAL A 768 31.12 -14.29 7.74
C VAL A 768 30.04 -15.35 7.86
N THR A 769 30.24 -16.32 8.74
CA THR A 769 29.23 -17.33 9.09
C THR A 769 28.63 -17.01 10.45
N ALA A 770 27.35 -17.33 10.66
CA ALA A 770 26.83 -17.48 12.01
C ALA A 770 27.32 -18.84 12.52
N GLU A 771 28.00 -18.84 13.66
CA GLU A 771 28.50 -20.04 14.31
C GLU A 771 27.96 -20.13 15.74
N THR A 772 27.53 -21.31 16.14
CA THR A 772 27.14 -21.59 17.52
C THR A 772 28.36 -21.46 18.44
N VAL A 773 28.21 -20.68 19.51
CA VAL A 773 29.23 -20.46 20.54
C VAL A 773 28.68 -20.86 21.89
N THR A 774 29.47 -21.61 22.66
CA THR A 774 29.12 -22.08 24.00
C THR A 774 30.17 -21.67 25.04
N ALA A 775 29.70 -21.25 26.22
CA ALA A 775 30.55 -20.87 27.36
C ALA A 775 30.43 -21.90 28.48
N TRP A 776 31.56 -22.45 28.93
CA TRP A 776 31.63 -23.59 29.85
C TRP A 776 32.47 -23.27 31.09
N LYS A 777 31.90 -23.37 32.29
CA LYS A 777 32.59 -23.18 33.57
C LYS A 777 33.19 -24.50 34.04
N LYS A 778 34.47 -24.57 34.37
CA LYS A 778 35.06 -25.80 34.92
C LYS A 778 34.62 -25.97 36.38
N ILE A 779 33.94 -27.06 36.69
CA ILE A 779 33.39 -27.36 38.03
C ILE A 779 34.21 -28.39 38.81
N ARG A 780 35.11 -29.14 38.15
CA ARG A 780 36.01 -30.14 38.76
C ARG A 780 37.31 -30.20 37.96
N ASP A 781 38.46 -30.30 38.64
CA ASP A 781 39.78 -30.28 37.96
C ASP A 781 40.17 -31.57 37.23
#